data_AF-A0A1B3LY41-F1
#
_entry.id   AF-A0A1B3LY41-F1
#
_cell.length_a   1.000
_cell.length_b   1.000
_cell.length_c   1.000
_cell.angle_alpha   90.00
_cell.angle_beta   90.00
_cell.angle_gamma   90.00
#
_symmetry.space_group_name_H-M   'P 1'
#
loop_
_entity.id
_entity.type
_entity.pdbx_description
1 polymer ?
#
loop_
_entity_poly.entity_id
_entity_poly.type
_entity_poly.pdbx_seq_one_letter_code
_entity_poly.pdbx_strand_id
1 'polypeptide(L)'
;MSNNSPVSPINPWIRRFLWTVGGVLLLWSIAWLAVPLLLKWQLEKQASQALGRSVTVEEVDFRPWSLALTIEGLRVASAQGDAEQLSVARVHVNAELQSILRLAPVIDAFQIEQPRVALRHLGGGRYDVDDIVQRLRVAPSDNAGEPARFALFNVELQGGEFTLVDDSVGATHRLRGLTVSIPFLSNLDSRREVVTEPRLAFELNGSAFDSRAATTPFAVDRETNASLRIPALDLAPYFPYWPAAWPIKPEAGILQLDLKLAFAQREVPQVWVSGDLAISGLKLVDGVANVLSWERLGVTLNRVEPLARRIDLASIDWKAPSLNVSRDAQGQLNLARLAQRFQPVAQQVPARAQPSTAVVPWEIRLGRFDLDGGVVQWRDDAVKPTADMALSALRVQSRDLSWPVKAPMPFEVSAQLDQTPIGIKGTATDVAAQAELSLGDIPLERFASYISGALKPALEGKLNAGGRIEWQAAEGDRPMALQVLATRLELNELKLGPPRRPLASLKRLLVEDLRLDMVQRSVDVGSLVITQPQARVQREANGSWMFEPWLVAAPTEESGADPAPWRVGLNALQLSNGSIGFLDRVPAQPVALDITQLQLDLKGLRPLDAEQGDMALSVKARVGAGRAGEVAPGQLSLTGALRLPAPGASGGAGLRLDARAQIDRLPAHALEPYFADRLNLELLRADASYRGRVQLGLPGGALALKLQGDATLDDLSANTLSPAEDLLAWKSLQVRGLQLNLTPGQATQVAVRETVLSDYFARVIIDEGGKINLQGLVKQPGEAPTGEPAPPQAAATASGPAPDIRLGPISLVNGRVLFSDRFIKPNYTANLSELTGSLGAFSNAQPAGAAPGLAALSLRGRAEGTAALEIDGQLNPLAQPLALDIQGRVRNLELPPLSPYTVKYAGYGIERGKLSVDVAYRIDPDGQLVASNQIVLNQLSFGERVAGSDAPNLPVKLAVALLADRNGVIDINLPVSGSINDPQFRLAPIIFKLIFNLIGKAITAPFSLIASAFGGGAESPSQVVFAPGSAVLSPDNQQRLESVAKVLADRPALQITVVGHSDLEAERSGYQRSRLDERVLAEKRRALARDGKAIPDKIGVSAEEYPALLKEVYRRADIPKPRNLIGFAKDIPLAEMEALLLASIPVTPDALRDLAVARGQAVKDFLASRSLPEDRMFLGAPQLGRQGEDWRPQAELRLAPR
;
A
#
# COMPACT_ATOMS: atom_id res chain seq x y z
N MET A 1 -113.34 23.98 102.43
CA MET A 1 -114.15 22.82 101.99
C MET A 1 -113.43 22.16 100.82
N SER A 2 -112.69 21.07 101.06
CA SER A 2 -112.87 19.74 100.42
C SER A 2 -113.04 19.79 98.89
N ASN A 3 -112.00 19.70 98.06
CA ASN A 3 -111.25 18.50 97.59
C ASN A 3 -111.94 17.68 96.47
N ASN A 4 -111.11 17.21 95.54
CA ASN A 4 -111.31 16.31 94.39
C ASN A 4 -111.86 16.85 93.04
N SER A 5 -110.92 17.00 92.11
CA SER A 5 -111.10 16.88 90.65
C SER A 5 -111.36 15.41 90.23
N PRO A 6 -111.97 15.18 89.04
CA PRO A 6 -111.69 13.99 88.25
C PRO A 6 -111.18 14.33 86.83
N VAL A 7 -110.09 13.64 86.46
CA VAL A 7 -109.40 13.69 85.16
C VAL A 7 -110.20 12.91 84.10
N SER A 8 -110.32 13.49 82.90
CA SER A 8 -111.06 12.95 81.75
C SER A 8 -110.49 11.62 81.22
N PRO A 9 -111.31 10.71 80.67
CA PRO A 9 -110.87 9.41 80.20
C PRO A 9 -110.02 9.51 78.92
N ILE A 10 -108.84 8.91 78.99
CA ILE A 10 -107.87 8.79 77.89
C ILE A 10 -108.47 7.93 76.77
N ASN A 11 -108.51 8.49 75.54
CA ASN A 11 -109.01 7.87 74.31
C ASN A 11 -108.43 6.45 74.09
N PRO A 12 -109.23 5.43 73.68
CA PRO A 12 -108.76 4.06 73.43
C PRO A 12 -107.61 3.97 72.41
N TRP A 13 -107.48 4.92 71.50
CA TRP A 13 -106.33 5.03 70.61
C TRP A 13 -105.05 5.44 71.34
N ILE A 14 -105.15 6.30 72.37
CA ILE A 14 -104.02 6.67 73.24
C ILE A 14 -103.62 5.48 74.12
N ARG A 15 -104.57 4.67 74.59
CA ARG A 15 -104.24 3.46 75.37
C ARG A 15 -103.54 2.40 74.52
N ARG A 16 -104.03 2.14 73.30
CA ARG A 16 -103.36 1.23 72.35
C ARG A 16 -101.97 1.76 71.97
N PHE A 17 -101.85 3.07 71.77
CA PHE A 17 -100.58 3.75 71.54
C PHE A 17 -99.59 3.61 72.71
N LEU A 18 -100.05 3.77 73.97
CA LEU A 18 -99.19 3.58 75.15
C LEU A 18 -98.75 2.12 75.34
N TRP A 19 -99.60 1.13 75.05
CA TRP A 19 -99.22 -0.29 75.10
C TRP A 19 -98.29 -0.69 73.94
N THR A 20 -98.46 -0.15 72.73
CA THR A 20 -97.52 -0.39 71.63
C THR A 20 -96.18 0.31 71.87
N VAL A 21 -96.17 1.56 72.33
CA VAL A 21 -94.94 2.28 72.70
C VAL A 21 -94.23 1.58 73.86
N GLY A 22 -94.96 1.20 74.92
CA GLY A 22 -94.41 0.44 76.05
C GLY A 22 -93.89 -0.94 75.66
N GLY A 23 -94.57 -1.63 74.74
CA GLY A 23 -94.11 -2.90 74.17
C GLY A 23 -92.86 -2.77 73.32
N VAL A 24 -92.75 -1.72 72.49
CA VAL A 24 -91.55 -1.43 71.69
C VAL A 24 -90.37 -1.04 72.60
N LEU A 25 -90.60 -0.22 73.63
CA LEU A 25 -89.57 0.14 74.61
C LEU A 25 -89.09 -1.07 75.41
N LEU A 26 -90.00 -1.94 75.86
CA LEU A 26 -89.65 -3.21 76.52
C LEU A 26 -88.82 -4.11 75.59
N LEU A 27 -89.23 -4.23 74.33
CA LEU A 27 -88.53 -5.03 73.32
C LEU A 27 -87.14 -4.46 73.01
N TRP A 28 -86.99 -3.13 72.94
CA TRP A 28 -85.69 -2.47 72.83
C TRP A 28 -84.82 -2.69 74.07
N SER A 29 -85.35 -2.56 75.29
CA SER A 29 -84.57 -2.83 76.52
C SER A 29 -84.11 -4.29 76.60
N ILE A 30 -84.98 -5.25 76.24
CA ILE A 30 -84.62 -6.67 76.15
C ILE A 30 -83.55 -6.88 75.09
N ALA A 31 -83.70 -6.31 73.90
CA ALA A 31 -82.72 -6.44 72.82
C ALA A 31 -81.36 -5.83 73.21
N TRP A 32 -81.35 -4.66 73.85
CA TRP A 32 -80.13 -3.99 74.28
C TRP A 32 -79.34 -4.79 75.34
N LEU A 33 -80.01 -5.47 76.28
CA LEU A 33 -79.34 -6.30 77.30
C LEU A 33 -79.01 -7.72 76.82
N ALA A 34 -79.92 -8.36 76.07
CA ALA A 34 -79.78 -9.76 75.69
C ALA A 34 -78.94 -9.96 74.42
N VAL A 35 -79.07 -9.09 73.41
CA VAL A 35 -78.39 -9.26 72.12
C VAL A 35 -76.87 -9.21 72.28
N PRO A 36 -76.24 -8.26 72.98
CA PRO A 36 -74.79 -8.26 73.21
C PRO A 36 -74.23 -9.56 73.79
N LEU A 37 -74.83 -10.06 74.87
CA LEU A 37 -74.39 -11.27 75.58
C LEU A 37 -74.60 -12.53 74.73
N LEU A 38 -75.78 -12.67 74.13
CA LEU A 38 -76.11 -13.80 73.27
C LEU A 38 -75.26 -13.80 72.01
N LEU A 39 -75.11 -12.64 71.38
CA LEU A 39 -74.37 -12.50 70.13
C LEU A 39 -72.89 -12.75 70.36
N LYS A 40 -72.28 -12.27 71.46
CA LYS A 40 -70.89 -12.60 71.80
C LYS A 40 -70.68 -14.11 71.93
N TRP A 41 -71.44 -14.78 72.79
CA TRP A 41 -71.33 -16.23 72.99
C TRP A 41 -71.61 -17.02 71.71
N GLN A 42 -72.67 -16.65 70.99
CA GLN A 42 -73.08 -17.34 69.77
C GLN A 42 -72.08 -17.13 68.64
N LEU A 43 -71.52 -15.93 68.51
CA LEU A 43 -70.52 -15.60 67.50
C LEU A 43 -69.21 -16.35 67.79
N GLU A 44 -68.70 -16.33 69.02
CA GLU A 44 -67.51 -17.13 69.38
C GLU A 44 -67.75 -18.63 69.12
N LYS A 45 -68.88 -19.19 69.54
CA LYS A 45 -69.21 -20.61 69.38
C LYS A 45 -69.40 -20.99 67.91
N GLN A 46 -70.30 -20.30 67.20
CA GLN A 46 -70.63 -20.62 65.82
C GLN A 46 -69.49 -20.27 64.86
N ALA A 47 -68.80 -19.14 65.04
CA ALA A 47 -67.65 -18.81 64.20
C ALA A 47 -66.49 -19.78 64.47
N SER A 48 -66.23 -20.18 65.73
CA SER A 48 -65.20 -21.18 65.99
C SER A 48 -65.53 -22.54 65.37
N GLN A 49 -66.80 -22.95 65.43
CA GLN A 49 -67.27 -24.19 64.81
C GLN A 49 -67.22 -24.13 63.27
N ALA A 50 -67.66 -23.01 62.68
CA ALA A 50 -67.71 -22.82 61.24
C ALA A 50 -66.30 -22.71 60.63
N LEU A 51 -65.40 -21.96 61.26
CA LEU A 51 -64.03 -21.76 60.79
C LEU A 51 -63.10 -22.92 61.19
N GLY A 52 -63.41 -23.66 62.25
CA GLY A 52 -62.54 -24.71 62.78
C GLY A 52 -61.35 -24.21 63.59
N ARG A 53 -61.37 -22.93 64.01
CA ARG A 53 -60.31 -22.26 64.77
C ARG A 53 -60.91 -21.49 65.94
N SER A 54 -60.15 -21.20 66.98
CA SER A 54 -60.67 -20.39 68.08
C SER A 54 -60.92 -18.95 67.62
N VAL A 55 -62.16 -18.50 67.78
CA VAL A 55 -62.59 -17.11 67.57
C VAL A 55 -62.94 -16.51 68.93
N THR A 56 -62.38 -15.35 69.22
CA THR A 56 -62.62 -14.61 70.47
C THR A 56 -63.04 -13.19 70.15
N VAL A 57 -63.91 -12.63 70.99
CA VAL A 57 -64.36 -11.23 70.89
C VAL A 57 -64.22 -10.54 72.24
N GLU A 58 -63.72 -9.31 72.25
CA GLU A 58 -63.56 -8.54 73.48
C GLU A 58 -64.91 -7.99 73.95
N GLU A 59 -65.60 -7.24 73.10
CA GLU A 59 -66.86 -6.59 73.43
C GLU A 59 -67.84 -6.59 72.24
N VAL A 60 -69.14 -6.62 72.52
CA VAL A 60 -70.22 -6.46 71.54
C VAL A 60 -71.19 -5.42 72.10
N ASP A 61 -71.47 -4.35 71.37
CA ASP A 61 -72.50 -3.34 71.70
C ASP A 61 -73.60 -3.36 70.62
N PHE A 62 -74.87 -3.35 71.02
CA PHE A 62 -76.01 -3.32 70.10
C PHE A 62 -77.07 -2.31 70.53
N ARG A 63 -77.27 -1.25 69.76
CA ARG A 63 -78.24 -0.18 70.04
C ARG A 63 -79.50 -0.37 69.20
N PRO A 64 -80.62 -0.86 69.76
CA PRO A 64 -81.79 -1.26 68.98
C PRO A 64 -82.58 -0.09 68.37
N TRP A 65 -82.52 1.11 68.94
CA TRP A 65 -83.21 2.30 68.40
C TRP A 65 -82.56 2.85 67.13
N SER A 66 -81.25 2.64 66.96
CA SER A 66 -80.50 3.00 65.75
C SER A 66 -80.12 1.77 64.92
N LEU A 67 -80.44 0.55 65.38
CA LEU A 67 -79.95 -0.72 64.83
C LEU A 67 -78.43 -0.72 64.59
N ALA A 68 -77.67 -0.10 65.50
CA ALA A 68 -76.21 -0.04 65.41
C ALA A 68 -75.57 -1.21 66.17
N LEU A 69 -74.72 -1.98 65.51
CA LEU A 69 -73.95 -3.09 66.06
C LEU A 69 -72.46 -2.76 66.01
N THR A 70 -71.76 -2.84 67.13
CA THR A 70 -70.30 -2.69 67.21
C THR A 70 -69.69 -3.94 67.82
N ILE A 71 -68.65 -4.50 67.20
CA ILE A 71 -67.88 -5.64 67.67
C ILE A 71 -66.45 -5.16 67.85
N GLU A 72 -65.88 -5.29 69.05
CA GLU A 72 -64.52 -4.86 69.37
C GLU A 72 -63.63 -6.06 69.70
N GLY A 73 -62.37 -5.98 69.27
CA GLY A 73 -61.34 -6.98 69.57
C GLY A 73 -61.61 -8.38 69.02
N LEU A 74 -62.13 -8.50 67.79
CA LEU A 74 -62.35 -9.81 67.13
C LEU A 74 -61.01 -10.43 66.74
N ARG A 75 -60.73 -11.66 67.19
CA ARG A 75 -59.49 -12.38 66.88
C ARG A 75 -59.76 -13.83 66.50
N VAL A 76 -59.03 -14.32 65.50
CA VAL A 76 -59.06 -15.70 65.01
C VAL A 76 -57.64 -16.27 65.08
N ALA A 77 -57.46 -17.41 65.76
CA ALA A 77 -56.14 -18.04 65.88
C ALA A 77 -55.64 -18.67 64.57
N SER A 78 -54.33 -18.88 64.48
CA SER A 78 -53.67 -19.72 63.47
C SER A 78 -54.09 -21.19 63.62
N ALA A 79 -53.85 -22.01 62.59
CA ALA A 79 -54.13 -23.46 62.67
C ALA A 79 -53.31 -24.17 63.77
N GLN A 80 -52.16 -23.60 64.17
CA GLN A 80 -51.28 -24.12 65.23
C GLN A 80 -51.59 -23.53 66.61
N GLY A 81 -52.42 -22.48 66.69
CA GLY A 81 -52.85 -21.84 67.93
C GLY A 81 -51.81 -20.93 68.59
N ASP A 82 -50.67 -20.70 67.95
CA ASP A 82 -49.50 -19.96 68.45
C ASP A 82 -49.45 -18.49 68.01
N ALA A 83 -50.29 -18.08 67.06
CA ALA A 83 -50.37 -16.73 66.51
C ALA A 83 -51.81 -16.34 66.12
N GLU A 84 -52.03 -15.05 65.86
CA GLU A 84 -53.30 -14.53 65.32
C GLU A 84 -53.28 -14.63 63.78
N GLN A 85 -54.28 -15.30 63.18
CA GLN A 85 -54.46 -15.35 61.73
C GLN A 85 -55.20 -14.11 61.20
N LEU A 86 -56.22 -13.68 61.95
CA LEU A 86 -57.01 -12.48 61.69
C LEU A 86 -57.25 -11.78 63.02
N SER A 87 -57.00 -10.48 63.10
CA SER A 87 -57.49 -9.63 64.19
C SER A 87 -58.13 -8.36 63.63
N VAL A 88 -59.20 -7.89 64.26
CA VAL A 88 -59.91 -6.68 63.88
C VAL A 88 -60.18 -5.88 65.15
N ALA A 89 -59.73 -4.61 65.17
CA ALA A 89 -59.90 -3.77 66.35
C ALA A 89 -61.38 -3.44 66.59
N ARG A 90 -62.10 -3.05 65.52
CA ARG A 90 -63.51 -2.69 65.59
C ARG A 90 -64.24 -2.96 64.29
N VAL A 91 -65.43 -3.54 64.37
CA VAL A 91 -66.40 -3.66 63.27
C VAL A 91 -67.67 -2.93 63.69
N HIS A 92 -68.08 -1.91 62.93
CA HIS A 92 -69.27 -1.12 63.20
C HIS A 92 -70.24 -1.21 62.02
N VAL A 93 -71.49 -1.58 62.30
CA VAL A 93 -72.56 -1.69 61.31
C VAL A 93 -73.77 -0.91 61.80
N ASN A 94 -74.24 0.06 61.01
CA ASN A 94 -75.42 0.86 61.31
C ASN A 94 -76.51 0.59 60.27
N ALA A 95 -77.58 -0.11 60.65
CA ALA A 95 -78.69 -0.42 59.74
C ALA A 95 -79.82 0.61 59.85
N GLU A 96 -80.45 1.00 58.74
CA GLU A 96 -81.62 1.86 58.81
C GLU A 96 -82.87 1.07 59.23
N LEU A 97 -83.72 1.66 60.08
CA LEU A 97 -85.05 1.11 60.41
C LEU A 97 -85.93 0.89 59.15
N GLN A 98 -85.66 1.63 58.07
CA GLN A 98 -86.32 1.42 56.78
C GLN A 98 -86.04 0.04 56.16
N SER A 99 -84.95 -0.64 56.56
CA SER A 99 -84.64 -2.00 56.11
C SER A 99 -85.75 -2.99 56.45
N ILE A 100 -86.38 -2.81 57.63
CA ILE A 100 -87.49 -3.65 58.11
C ILE A 100 -88.77 -3.36 57.31
N LEU A 101 -88.99 -2.10 56.91
CA LEU A 101 -90.15 -1.68 56.13
C LEU A 101 -90.05 -2.07 54.65
N ARG A 102 -88.85 -2.00 54.07
CA ARG A 102 -88.60 -2.25 52.63
C ARG A 102 -88.26 -3.70 52.32
N LEU A 103 -88.15 -4.56 53.33
CA LEU A 103 -87.71 -5.96 53.21
C LEU A 103 -86.39 -6.09 52.42
N ALA A 104 -85.53 -5.08 52.53
CA ALA A 104 -84.26 -4.98 51.81
C ALA A 104 -83.20 -4.40 52.76
N PRO A 105 -81.98 -4.95 52.82
CA PRO A 105 -80.93 -4.41 53.67
C PRO A 105 -80.52 -3.01 53.20
N VAL A 106 -80.72 -2.02 54.07
CA VAL A 106 -80.23 -0.64 53.94
C VAL A 106 -79.27 -0.36 55.10
N ILE A 107 -77.98 -0.26 54.79
CA ILE A 107 -76.92 -0.05 55.78
C ILE A 107 -76.36 1.36 55.58
N ASP A 108 -76.45 2.20 56.60
CA ASP A 108 -76.02 3.62 56.59
C ASP A 108 -74.51 3.79 56.82
N ALA A 109 -73.89 2.85 57.56
CA ALA A 109 -72.45 2.78 57.72
C ALA A 109 -71.98 1.34 57.94
N PHE A 110 -70.89 0.95 57.28
CA PHE A 110 -70.20 -0.32 57.51
C PHE A 110 -68.70 -0.06 57.61
N GLN A 111 -68.16 -0.07 58.82
CA GLN A 111 -66.78 0.34 59.10
C GLN A 111 -65.98 -0.80 59.72
N ILE A 112 -64.77 -1.02 59.22
CA ILE A 112 -63.80 -1.98 59.76
C ILE A 112 -62.50 -1.24 60.08
N GLU A 113 -62.13 -1.19 61.35
CA GLU A 113 -60.93 -0.51 61.83
C GLU A 113 -59.81 -1.52 62.14
N GLN A 114 -58.61 -1.22 61.61
CA GLN A 114 -57.36 -1.95 61.80
C GLN A 114 -57.46 -3.47 61.64
N PRO A 115 -58.01 -4.00 60.52
CA PRO A 115 -57.97 -5.43 60.26
C PRO A 115 -56.53 -5.88 59.95
N ARG A 116 -56.02 -6.87 60.68
CA ARG A 116 -54.71 -7.48 60.48
C ARG A 116 -54.89 -8.92 60.04
N VAL A 117 -54.29 -9.27 58.92
CA VAL A 117 -54.37 -10.62 58.35
C VAL A 117 -52.96 -11.14 58.08
N ALA A 118 -52.68 -12.35 58.55
CA ALA A 118 -51.51 -13.12 58.12
C ALA A 118 -51.99 -14.23 57.19
N LEU A 119 -51.29 -14.48 56.08
CA LEU A 119 -51.51 -15.63 55.20
C LEU A 119 -50.17 -16.26 54.81
N ARG A 120 -50.17 -17.58 54.66
CA ARG A 120 -49.01 -18.33 54.17
C ARG A 120 -49.38 -19.16 52.95
N HIS A 121 -48.69 -18.95 51.84
CA HIS A 121 -48.78 -19.82 50.66
C HIS A 121 -47.79 -20.96 50.81
N LEU A 122 -48.32 -22.18 50.91
CA LEU A 122 -47.57 -23.42 51.20
C LEU A 122 -47.03 -24.09 49.93
N GLY A 123 -47.29 -23.52 48.74
CA GLY A 123 -46.94 -24.08 47.45
C GLY A 123 -47.99 -25.03 46.86
N GLY A 124 -47.94 -25.20 45.54
CA GLY A 124 -48.92 -26.02 44.80
C GLY A 124 -50.34 -25.43 44.79
N GLY A 125 -50.47 -24.10 44.98
CA GLY A 125 -51.76 -23.41 45.04
C GLY A 125 -52.49 -23.55 46.37
N ARG A 126 -51.82 -24.06 47.41
CA ARG A 126 -52.41 -24.26 48.74
C ARG A 126 -52.03 -23.16 49.72
N TYR A 127 -52.97 -22.77 50.56
CA TYR A 127 -52.78 -21.77 51.60
C TYR A 127 -53.01 -22.37 52.99
N ASP A 128 -52.41 -21.74 54.01
CA ASP A 128 -52.63 -22.07 55.41
C ASP A 128 -54.07 -21.84 55.89
N VAL A 129 -54.95 -21.26 55.07
CA VAL A 129 -56.38 -21.04 55.33
C VAL A 129 -57.32 -21.85 54.42
N ASP A 130 -56.81 -22.74 53.58
CA ASP A 130 -57.65 -23.56 52.68
C ASP A 130 -58.66 -24.42 53.44
N ASP A 131 -58.32 -24.83 54.67
CA ASP A 131 -59.19 -25.54 55.59
C ASP A 131 -60.43 -24.71 55.98
N ILE A 132 -60.24 -23.41 56.23
CA ILE A 132 -61.33 -22.46 56.47
C ILE A 132 -62.17 -22.30 55.20
N VAL A 133 -61.53 -22.05 54.06
CA VAL A 133 -62.23 -21.79 52.79
C VAL A 133 -63.10 -22.98 52.39
N GLN A 134 -62.60 -24.21 52.51
CA GLN A 134 -63.37 -25.41 52.20
C GLN A 134 -64.58 -25.59 53.11
N ARG A 135 -64.47 -25.27 54.40
CA ARG A 135 -65.60 -25.33 55.35
C ARG A 135 -66.69 -24.30 55.06
N LEU A 136 -66.30 -23.13 54.54
CA LEU A 136 -67.21 -22.04 54.20
C LEU A 136 -67.80 -22.14 52.79
N ARG A 137 -67.40 -23.12 51.96
CA ARG A 137 -67.96 -23.29 50.61
C ARG A 137 -69.42 -23.72 50.67
N VAL A 138 -70.30 -22.84 50.23
CA VAL A 138 -71.71 -23.15 49.96
C VAL A 138 -71.83 -23.67 48.52
N ALA A 139 -72.49 -24.83 48.33
CA ALA A 139 -72.76 -25.36 47.00
C ALA A 139 -73.74 -24.44 46.23
N PRO A 140 -73.51 -24.16 44.93
CA PRO A 140 -74.42 -23.32 44.17
C PRO A 140 -75.82 -23.96 44.09
N SER A 141 -76.85 -23.16 44.36
CA SER A 141 -78.26 -23.57 44.25
C SER A 141 -78.81 -23.22 42.86
N ASP A 142 -79.41 -24.18 42.16
CA ASP A 142 -79.90 -24.06 40.77
C ASP A 142 -81.11 -23.11 40.55
N ASN A 143 -81.59 -22.42 41.60
CA ASN A 143 -82.71 -21.48 41.49
C ASN A 143 -82.20 -20.04 41.52
N ALA A 144 -81.83 -19.50 40.36
CA ALA A 144 -81.52 -18.08 40.20
C ALA A 144 -82.81 -17.23 40.21
N GLY A 145 -83.29 -16.89 41.41
CA GLY A 145 -84.30 -15.83 41.60
C GLY A 145 -83.74 -14.43 41.30
N GLU A 146 -84.62 -13.42 41.23
CA GLU A 146 -84.21 -12.01 41.06
C GLU A 146 -83.13 -11.61 42.08
N PRO A 147 -82.14 -10.80 41.68
CA PRO A 147 -81.07 -10.37 42.57
C PRO A 147 -81.63 -9.61 43.77
N ALA A 148 -81.15 -9.95 44.96
CA ALA A 148 -81.51 -9.26 46.19
C ALA A 148 -81.26 -7.75 46.07
N ARG A 149 -82.26 -6.94 46.41
CA ARG A 149 -82.19 -5.48 46.37
C ARG A 149 -81.52 -4.95 47.64
N PHE A 150 -80.58 -4.01 47.53
CA PHE A 150 -79.84 -3.45 48.66
C PHE A 150 -79.37 -2.01 48.41
N ALA A 151 -79.07 -1.30 49.50
CA ALA A 151 -78.34 -0.04 49.49
C ALA A 151 -77.34 0.03 50.66
N LEU A 152 -76.09 0.34 50.37
CA LEU A 152 -75.00 0.50 51.33
C LEU A 152 -74.45 1.92 51.23
N PHE A 153 -74.30 2.59 52.37
CA PHE A 153 -73.66 3.88 52.50
C PHE A 153 -72.42 3.75 53.37
N ASN A 154 -71.42 4.61 53.12
CA ASN A 154 -70.24 4.78 53.96
C ASN A 154 -69.56 3.44 54.33
N VAL A 155 -69.23 2.64 53.32
CA VAL A 155 -68.46 1.41 53.52
C VAL A 155 -66.99 1.81 53.63
N GLU A 156 -66.40 1.62 54.80
CA GLU A 156 -65.05 2.08 55.11
C GLU A 156 -64.21 1.00 55.78
N LEU A 157 -62.96 0.87 55.33
CA LEU A 157 -61.93 0.07 55.98
C LEU A 157 -60.74 0.99 56.21
N GLN A 158 -60.29 1.13 57.45
CA GLN A 158 -59.17 2.02 57.79
C GLN A 158 -58.04 1.27 58.50
N GLY A 159 -56.79 1.59 58.14
CA GLY A 159 -55.60 1.15 58.86
C GLY A 159 -55.32 -0.35 58.79
N GLY A 160 -55.78 -1.05 57.74
CA GLY A 160 -55.58 -2.50 57.62
C GLY A 160 -54.14 -2.90 57.31
N GLU A 161 -53.74 -4.07 57.79
CA GLU A 161 -52.44 -4.69 57.53
C GLU A 161 -52.61 -6.12 57.02
N PHE A 162 -51.80 -6.51 56.03
CA PHE A 162 -51.84 -7.84 55.46
C PHE A 162 -50.41 -8.34 55.22
N THR A 163 -50.06 -9.48 55.79
CA THR A 163 -48.75 -10.13 55.58
C THR A 163 -48.95 -11.46 54.87
N LEU A 164 -48.37 -11.59 53.68
CA LEU A 164 -48.32 -12.84 52.92
C LEU A 164 -46.88 -13.39 52.94
N VAL A 165 -46.70 -14.58 53.48
CA VAL A 165 -45.43 -15.33 53.37
C VAL A 165 -45.63 -16.41 52.31
N ASP A 166 -44.85 -16.34 51.23
CA ASP A 166 -44.89 -17.33 50.16
C ASP A 166 -43.68 -18.25 50.26
N ASP A 167 -43.90 -19.42 50.87
CA ASP A 167 -42.86 -20.43 51.09
C ASP A 167 -42.43 -21.08 49.76
N SER A 168 -43.23 -20.97 48.69
CA SER A 168 -42.91 -21.57 47.38
C SER A 168 -41.79 -20.85 46.63
N VAL A 169 -41.63 -19.54 46.87
CA VAL A 169 -40.58 -18.70 46.28
C VAL A 169 -39.71 -18.01 47.33
N GLY A 170 -39.98 -18.23 48.61
CA GLY A 170 -39.25 -17.61 49.73
C GLY A 170 -39.46 -16.10 49.83
N ALA A 171 -40.60 -15.58 49.38
CA ALA A 171 -40.92 -14.16 49.39
C ALA A 171 -41.86 -13.80 50.54
N THR A 172 -41.77 -12.57 51.07
CA THR A 172 -42.73 -12.03 52.04
C THR A 172 -43.23 -10.68 51.57
N HIS A 173 -44.54 -10.54 51.46
CA HIS A 173 -45.20 -9.30 51.11
C HIS A 173 -45.93 -8.72 52.32
N ARG A 174 -45.74 -7.42 52.58
CA ARG A 174 -46.41 -6.70 53.66
C ARG A 174 -47.16 -5.52 53.09
N LEU A 175 -48.46 -5.50 53.31
CA LEU A 175 -49.35 -4.40 53.03
C LEU A 175 -49.70 -3.69 54.34
N ARG A 176 -49.59 -2.36 54.38
CA ARG A 176 -49.89 -1.52 55.54
C ARG A 176 -50.80 -0.36 55.15
N GLY A 177 -51.52 0.16 56.14
CA GLY A 177 -52.35 1.36 55.96
C GLY A 177 -53.48 1.19 54.95
N LEU A 178 -54.02 -0.03 54.81
CA LEU A 178 -55.12 -0.30 53.89
C LEU A 178 -56.31 0.58 54.21
N THR A 179 -56.69 1.41 53.24
CA THR A 179 -57.83 2.29 53.30
C THR A 179 -58.73 1.97 52.11
N VAL A 180 -59.95 1.53 52.38
CA VAL A 180 -61.01 1.34 51.38
C VAL A 180 -62.16 2.23 51.76
N SER A 181 -62.62 3.09 50.86
CA SER A 181 -63.78 3.97 51.10
C SER A 181 -64.72 3.88 49.91
N ILE A 182 -65.95 3.44 50.13
CA ILE A 182 -67.02 3.40 49.14
C ILE A 182 -68.19 4.24 49.68
N PRO A 183 -68.40 5.47 49.16
CA PRO A 183 -69.42 6.38 49.68
C PRO A 183 -70.85 5.82 49.57
N PHE A 184 -71.16 5.17 48.45
CA PHE A 184 -72.50 4.66 48.17
C PHE A 184 -72.49 3.46 47.20
N LEU A 185 -73.34 2.45 47.44
CA LEU A 185 -73.53 1.30 46.55
C LEU A 185 -75.00 0.83 46.61
N SER A 186 -75.74 0.88 45.49
CA SER A 186 -77.16 0.50 45.48
C SER A 186 -77.61 -0.04 44.13
N ASN A 187 -78.36 -1.15 44.15
CA ASN A 187 -79.01 -1.72 42.96
C ASN A 187 -80.54 -1.41 42.89
N LEU A 188 -81.05 -0.49 43.73
CA LEU A 188 -82.44 -0.01 43.69
C LEU A 188 -82.73 0.84 42.44
N ASP A 189 -83.84 0.58 41.73
CA ASP A 189 -84.21 1.24 40.45
C ASP A 189 -84.06 2.78 40.48
N SER A 190 -84.45 3.43 41.58
CA SER A 190 -84.39 4.90 41.73
C SER A 190 -82.99 5.49 41.97
N ARG A 191 -81.96 4.66 42.19
CA ARG A 191 -80.61 5.10 42.58
C ARG A 191 -79.48 4.39 41.84
N ARG A 192 -79.77 3.67 40.75
CA ARG A 192 -78.75 2.95 39.95
C ARG A 192 -77.82 3.87 39.16
N GLU A 193 -78.26 5.10 38.87
CA GLU A 193 -77.52 6.09 38.07
C GLU A 193 -76.63 7.03 38.91
N VAL A 194 -76.60 6.87 40.23
CA VAL A 194 -75.76 7.70 41.11
C VAL A 194 -74.30 7.32 40.95
N VAL A 195 -73.45 8.30 40.63
CA VAL A 195 -71.99 8.13 40.59
C VAL A 195 -71.47 7.89 41.99
N THR A 196 -70.72 6.81 42.18
CA THR A 196 -69.99 6.53 43.41
C THR A 196 -68.49 6.65 43.19
N GLU A 197 -67.78 7.17 44.19
CA GLU A 197 -66.34 7.43 44.13
C GLU A 197 -65.53 6.52 45.06
N PRO A 198 -65.35 5.23 44.75
CA PRO A 198 -64.51 4.35 45.56
C PRO A 198 -63.04 4.79 45.54
N ARG A 199 -62.40 4.75 46.72
CA ARG A 199 -60.95 4.93 46.89
C ARG A 199 -60.33 3.71 47.54
N LEU A 200 -59.17 3.30 47.03
CA LEU A 200 -58.32 2.25 47.57
C LEU A 200 -56.89 2.81 47.73
N ALA A 201 -56.36 2.86 48.95
CA ALA A 201 -55.00 3.31 49.21
C ALA A 201 -54.28 2.41 50.22
N PHE A 202 -53.01 2.11 50.00
CA PHE A 202 -52.19 1.28 50.89
C PHE A 202 -50.69 1.42 50.56
N GLU A 203 -49.82 0.98 51.46
CA GLU A 203 -48.40 0.76 51.19
C GLU A 203 -48.13 -0.74 51.06
N LEU A 204 -47.63 -1.21 49.92
CA LEU A 204 -47.22 -2.60 49.71
C LEU A 204 -45.70 -2.66 49.59
N ASN A 205 -45.05 -3.38 50.50
CA ASN A 205 -43.59 -3.49 50.59
C ASN A 205 -42.87 -2.13 50.67
N GLY A 206 -43.51 -1.12 51.28
CA GLY A 206 -43.01 0.26 51.35
C GLY A 206 -43.31 1.13 50.13
N SER A 207 -43.97 0.59 49.09
CA SER A 207 -44.40 1.34 47.91
C SER A 207 -45.85 1.80 48.06
N ALA A 208 -46.14 3.08 47.84
CA ALA A 208 -47.48 3.64 48.00
C ALA A 208 -48.38 3.42 46.77
N PHE A 209 -49.61 3.01 47.01
CA PHE A 209 -50.67 2.82 46.02
C PHE A 209 -51.85 3.73 46.37
N ASP A 210 -52.35 4.53 45.42
CA ASP A 210 -53.58 5.30 45.55
C ASP A 210 -54.42 5.14 44.26
N SER A 211 -55.62 4.60 44.40
CA SER A 211 -56.57 4.40 43.32
C SER A 211 -57.90 5.05 43.67
N ARG A 212 -58.49 5.78 42.72
CA ARG A 212 -59.83 6.38 42.82
C ARG A 212 -60.59 6.06 41.56
N ALA A 213 -61.87 5.72 41.66
CA ALA A 213 -62.72 5.61 40.48
C ALA A 213 -64.02 6.37 40.68
N ALA A 214 -64.58 6.95 39.62
CA ALA A 214 -65.94 7.42 39.55
C ALA A 214 -66.73 6.43 38.68
N THR A 215 -67.72 5.74 39.24
CA THR A 215 -68.37 4.61 38.57
C THR A 215 -69.88 4.55 38.84
N THR A 216 -70.64 4.00 37.88
CA THR A 216 -72.06 3.69 37.99
C THR A 216 -72.29 2.17 37.83
N PRO A 217 -71.91 1.33 38.80
CA PRO A 217 -71.76 -0.12 38.63
C PRO A 217 -73.08 -0.86 38.33
N PHE A 218 -74.23 -0.25 38.64
CA PHE A 218 -75.56 -0.83 38.42
C PHE A 218 -76.39 -0.11 37.36
N ALA A 219 -75.85 0.93 36.70
CA ALA A 219 -76.48 1.55 35.54
C ALA A 219 -76.40 0.60 34.32
N VAL A 220 -77.19 0.86 33.28
CA VAL A 220 -77.19 0.05 32.05
C VAL A 220 -75.83 0.14 31.34
N ASP A 221 -75.31 1.36 31.19
CA ASP A 221 -74.07 1.63 30.46
C ASP A 221 -72.78 1.43 31.28
N ARG A 222 -72.92 1.18 32.60
CA ARG A 222 -71.83 0.89 33.55
C ARG A 222 -70.54 1.69 33.31
N GLU A 223 -70.64 3.02 33.31
CA GLU A 223 -69.49 3.87 33.08
C GLU A 223 -68.55 3.86 34.29
N THR A 224 -67.23 3.85 34.03
CA THR A 224 -66.19 3.90 35.07
C THR A 224 -64.99 4.70 34.59
N ASN A 225 -64.62 5.75 35.33
CA ASN A 225 -63.39 6.49 35.16
C ASN A 225 -62.51 6.30 36.39
N ALA A 226 -61.44 5.52 36.27
CA ALA A 226 -60.50 5.23 37.35
C ALA A 226 -59.16 5.92 37.14
N SER A 227 -58.50 6.28 38.23
CA SER A 227 -57.14 6.78 38.27
C SER A 227 -56.33 5.90 39.22
N LEU A 228 -55.11 5.54 38.81
CA LEU A 228 -54.17 4.74 39.59
C LEU A 228 -52.84 5.47 39.64
N ARG A 229 -52.39 5.84 40.84
CA ARG A 229 -51.10 6.49 41.07
C ARG A 229 -50.22 5.63 41.97
N ILE A 230 -49.02 5.32 41.45
CA ILE A 230 -47.95 4.61 42.13
C ILE A 230 -46.66 5.40 41.89
N PRO A 231 -46.22 6.24 42.86
CA PRO A 231 -45.07 7.13 42.65
C PRO A 231 -43.74 6.39 42.46
N ALA A 232 -43.53 5.30 43.21
CA ALA A 232 -42.34 4.46 43.13
C ALA A 232 -42.67 3.08 43.69
N LEU A 233 -42.78 2.09 42.81
CA LEU A 233 -42.89 0.68 43.13
C LEU A 233 -41.52 0.02 42.99
N ASP A 234 -40.94 -0.39 44.11
CA ASP A 234 -39.74 -1.22 44.10
C ASP A 234 -40.10 -2.63 43.59
N LEU A 235 -39.47 -3.04 42.49
CA LEU A 235 -39.72 -4.33 41.87
C LEU A 235 -38.92 -5.46 42.53
N ALA A 236 -37.90 -5.16 43.34
CA ALA A 236 -37.02 -6.16 43.94
C ALA A 236 -37.75 -7.26 44.74
N PRO A 237 -38.79 -6.96 45.55
CA PRO A 237 -39.55 -7.98 46.28
C PRO A 237 -40.29 -8.97 45.38
N TYR A 238 -40.50 -8.65 44.09
CA TYR A 238 -41.28 -9.46 43.15
C TYR A 238 -40.41 -10.30 42.21
N PHE A 239 -39.10 -10.10 42.16
CA PHE A 239 -38.18 -10.89 41.32
C PHE A 239 -38.15 -12.40 41.62
N PRO A 240 -38.41 -12.90 42.85
CA PRO A 240 -38.56 -14.34 43.08
C PRO A 240 -39.67 -15.00 42.26
N TYR A 241 -40.66 -14.22 41.81
CA TYR A 241 -41.76 -14.68 40.95
C TYR A 241 -41.42 -14.62 39.46
N TRP A 242 -40.23 -14.15 39.09
CA TRP A 242 -39.80 -14.12 37.70
C TRP A 242 -39.72 -15.54 37.12
N PRO A 243 -40.28 -15.81 35.93
CA PRO A 243 -40.34 -17.17 35.40
C PRO A 243 -38.97 -17.82 35.32
N ALA A 244 -38.80 -19.00 35.93
CA ALA A 244 -37.53 -19.73 35.91
C ALA A 244 -37.08 -20.12 34.48
N ALA A 245 -38.04 -20.22 33.54
CA ALA A 245 -37.79 -20.50 32.13
C ALA A 245 -37.22 -19.30 31.35
N TRP A 246 -37.29 -18.08 31.89
CA TRP A 246 -36.76 -16.91 31.21
C TRP A 246 -35.26 -16.77 31.49
N PRO A 247 -34.39 -16.76 30.45
CA PRO A 247 -32.94 -16.74 30.62
C PRO A 247 -32.41 -15.43 31.20
N ILE A 248 -33.13 -14.31 30.99
CA ILE A 248 -32.76 -12.99 31.51
C ILE A 248 -33.42 -12.80 32.88
N LYS A 249 -32.68 -12.36 33.90
CA LYS A 249 -33.21 -12.00 35.21
C LYS A 249 -33.06 -10.50 35.49
N PRO A 250 -34.09 -9.83 36.02
CA PRO A 250 -33.96 -8.48 36.56
C PRO A 250 -33.27 -8.49 37.93
N GLU A 251 -32.38 -7.53 38.17
CA GLU A 251 -31.69 -7.37 39.47
C GLU A 251 -32.14 -6.13 40.26
N ALA A 252 -32.65 -5.11 39.57
CA ALA A 252 -33.14 -3.86 40.16
C ALA A 252 -34.17 -3.21 39.24
N GLY A 253 -35.03 -2.35 39.78
CA GLY A 253 -35.95 -1.53 39.00
C GLY A 253 -37.03 -0.86 39.85
N ILE A 254 -37.34 0.40 39.54
CA ILE A 254 -38.42 1.16 40.18
C ILE A 254 -39.46 1.52 39.12
N LEU A 255 -40.71 1.08 39.30
CA LEU A 255 -41.83 1.38 38.41
C LEU A 255 -42.65 2.56 38.95
N GLN A 256 -42.91 3.55 38.12
CA GLN A 256 -43.79 4.68 38.38
C GLN A 256 -44.99 4.60 37.44
N LEU A 257 -46.21 4.70 37.98
CA LEU A 257 -47.46 4.72 37.22
C LEU A 257 -48.33 5.92 37.62
N ASP A 258 -48.83 6.66 36.64
CA ASP A 258 -49.93 7.63 36.80
C ASP A 258 -50.91 7.42 35.65
N LEU A 259 -51.88 6.53 35.87
CA LEU A 259 -52.75 6.01 34.82
C LEU A 259 -54.20 6.43 35.04
N LYS A 260 -54.89 6.73 33.95
CA LYS A 260 -56.34 6.91 33.87
C LYS A 260 -56.95 5.82 33.01
N LEU A 261 -57.88 5.07 33.56
CA LEU A 261 -58.66 4.03 32.89
C LEU A 261 -60.09 4.52 32.71
N ALA A 262 -60.63 4.38 31.51
CA ALA A 262 -62.03 4.66 31.24
C ALA A 262 -62.68 3.42 30.62
N PHE A 263 -63.87 3.10 31.11
CA PHE A 263 -64.66 1.96 30.69
C PHE A 263 -66.12 2.35 30.51
N ALA A 264 -66.76 1.83 29.46
CA ALA A 264 -68.20 1.96 29.23
C ALA A 264 -68.76 0.68 28.60
N GLN A 265 -69.85 0.17 29.15
CA GLN A 265 -70.60 -0.97 28.65
C GLN A 265 -71.60 -0.49 27.58
N ARG A 266 -71.16 -0.43 26.33
CA ARG A 266 -72.03 -0.19 25.15
C ARG A 266 -72.29 -1.50 24.40
N GLU A 267 -72.91 -1.43 23.21
CA GLU A 267 -73.09 -2.60 22.32
C GLU A 267 -71.76 -3.35 22.07
N VAL A 268 -70.67 -2.60 21.89
CA VAL A 268 -69.30 -3.10 21.99
C VAL A 268 -68.66 -2.45 23.22
N PRO A 269 -68.18 -3.23 24.19
CA PRO A 269 -67.54 -2.68 25.39
C PRO A 269 -66.30 -1.87 25.00
N GLN A 270 -66.18 -0.68 25.56
CA GLN A 270 -65.04 0.21 25.31
C GLN A 270 -64.19 0.28 26.58
N VAL A 271 -62.88 0.09 26.42
CA VAL A 271 -61.91 0.30 27.49
C VAL A 271 -60.68 0.99 26.91
N TRP A 272 -60.24 2.06 27.56
CA TRP A 272 -58.98 2.70 27.20
C TRP A 272 -58.19 3.18 28.41
N VAL A 273 -56.88 3.23 28.23
CA VAL A 273 -55.91 3.67 29.22
C VAL A 273 -55.11 4.85 28.67
N SER A 274 -54.87 5.86 29.50
CA SER A 274 -54.05 7.04 29.20
C SER A 274 -53.21 7.43 30.43
N GLY A 275 -52.16 8.24 30.26
CA GLY A 275 -51.28 8.69 31.34
C GLY A 275 -49.83 8.26 31.17
N ASP A 276 -49.08 8.24 32.26
CA ASP A 276 -47.62 8.13 32.26
C ASP A 276 -47.14 6.84 32.94
N LEU A 277 -46.14 6.20 32.33
CA LEU A 277 -45.43 5.07 32.90
C LEU A 277 -43.94 5.34 32.83
N ALA A 278 -43.20 4.98 33.87
CA ALA A 278 -41.75 5.00 33.78
C ALA A 278 -41.11 3.89 34.60
N ILE A 279 -40.03 3.31 34.09
CA ILE A 279 -39.20 2.37 34.82
C ILE A 279 -37.76 2.88 34.89
N SER A 280 -37.25 3.03 36.11
CA SER A 280 -35.95 3.61 36.38
C SER A 280 -35.00 2.59 37.01
N GLY A 281 -33.72 2.66 36.64
CA GLY A 281 -32.65 1.80 37.18
C GLY A 281 -32.81 0.31 36.87
N LEU A 282 -33.45 -0.06 35.74
CA LEU A 282 -33.59 -1.48 35.40
C LEU A 282 -32.23 -2.06 34.99
N LYS A 283 -31.89 -3.23 35.53
CA LYS A 283 -30.72 -4.02 35.14
C LYS A 283 -31.14 -5.46 34.85
N LEU A 284 -30.78 -5.94 33.66
CA LEU A 284 -31.11 -7.26 33.14
C LEU A 284 -29.83 -8.07 32.90
N VAL A 285 -29.75 -9.26 33.51
CA VAL A 285 -28.57 -10.14 33.46
C VAL A 285 -28.88 -11.51 32.88
N ASP A 286 -27.91 -12.12 32.18
CA ASP A 286 -27.90 -13.55 31.84
C ASP A 286 -26.84 -14.23 32.73
N GLY A 287 -27.28 -14.99 33.72
CA GLY A 287 -26.42 -15.51 34.78
C GLY A 287 -25.82 -14.37 35.63
N VAL A 288 -24.54 -14.06 35.42
CA VAL A 288 -23.83 -12.95 36.09
C VAL A 288 -23.46 -11.81 35.13
N ALA A 289 -23.69 -12.00 33.82
CA ALA A 289 -23.31 -11.02 32.80
C ALA A 289 -24.43 -9.99 32.60
N ASN A 290 -24.10 -8.70 32.68
CA ASN A 290 -25.04 -7.63 32.33
C ASN A 290 -25.34 -7.69 30.82
N VAL A 291 -26.62 -7.75 30.46
CA VAL A 291 -27.07 -7.77 29.06
C VAL A 291 -27.58 -6.38 28.67
N LEU A 292 -28.51 -5.84 29.45
CA LEU A 292 -29.18 -4.57 29.18
C LEU A 292 -29.47 -3.86 30.49
N SER A 293 -29.17 -2.56 30.56
CA SER A 293 -29.51 -1.72 31.70
C SER A 293 -29.83 -0.30 31.24
N TRP A 294 -30.58 0.47 32.01
CA TRP A 294 -30.84 1.88 31.70
C TRP A 294 -31.17 2.70 32.95
N GLU A 295 -30.97 4.02 32.83
CA GLU A 295 -31.31 4.97 33.90
C GLU A 295 -32.83 5.16 34.01
N ARG A 296 -33.50 5.45 32.89
CA ARG A 296 -34.96 5.64 32.85
C ARG A 296 -35.54 5.32 31.48
N LEU A 297 -36.67 4.62 31.46
CA LEU A 297 -37.53 4.45 30.28
C LEU A 297 -38.91 5.01 30.63
N GLY A 298 -39.28 6.13 30.00
CA GLY A 298 -40.59 6.78 30.15
C GLY A 298 -41.47 6.55 28.93
N VAL A 299 -42.77 6.33 29.15
CA VAL A 299 -43.79 6.13 28.11
C VAL A 299 -45.02 6.97 28.47
N THR A 300 -45.40 7.85 27.55
CA THR A 300 -46.59 8.71 27.67
C THR A 300 -47.69 8.17 26.77
N LEU A 301 -48.80 7.72 27.36
CA LEU A 301 -49.95 7.16 26.65
C LEU A 301 -50.96 8.26 26.31
N ASN A 302 -51.25 8.45 25.01
CA ASN A 302 -52.43 9.22 24.60
C ASN A 302 -53.70 8.42 24.86
N ARG A 303 -53.77 7.23 24.25
CA ARG A 303 -54.93 6.33 24.32
C ARG A 303 -54.56 4.92 23.87
N VAL A 304 -54.66 3.96 24.79
CA VAL A 304 -54.46 2.54 24.50
C VAL A 304 -55.80 1.84 24.62
N GLU A 305 -56.28 1.21 23.54
CA GLU A 305 -57.58 0.52 23.44
C GLU A 305 -57.35 -0.99 23.17
N PRO A 306 -57.14 -1.81 24.22
CA PRO A 306 -56.83 -3.24 24.05
C PRO A 306 -57.91 -4.01 23.29
N LEU A 307 -59.19 -3.71 23.55
CA LEU A 307 -60.32 -4.37 22.88
C LEU A 307 -60.42 -4.01 21.40
N ALA A 308 -59.99 -2.80 21.02
CA ALA A 308 -59.95 -2.36 19.63
C ALA A 308 -58.61 -2.66 18.93
N ARG A 309 -57.63 -3.20 19.66
CA ARG A 309 -56.25 -3.44 19.21
C ARG A 309 -55.54 -2.17 18.69
N ARG A 310 -55.77 -1.04 19.36
CA ARG A 310 -55.14 0.24 19.03
C ARG A 310 -54.24 0.74 20.16
N ILE A 311 -53.06 1.22 19.82
CA ILE A 311 -52.09 1.80 20.76
C ILE A 311 -51.66 3.15 20.22
N ASP A 312 -52.01 4.24 20.90
CA ASP A 312 -51.56 5.60 20.59
C ASP A 312 -50.70 6.13 21.74
N LEU A 313 -49.41 6.35 21.45
CA LEU A 313 -48.38 6.82 22.36
C LEU A 313 -47.92 8.22 21.97
N ALA A 314 -47.86 9.15 22.93
CA ALA A 314 -47.34 10.48 22.69
C ALA A 314 -45.81 10.46 22.55
N SER A 315 -45.11 9.83 23.51
CA SER A 315 -43.66 9.73 23.51
C SER A 315 -43.14 8.45 24.17
N ILE A 316 -41.95 8.03 23.73
CA ILE A 316 -41.07 7.12 24.46
C ILE A 316 -39.73 7.82 24.65
N ASP A 317 -39.31 7.96 25.90
CA ASP A 317 -38.08 8.64 26.30
C ASP A 317 -37.15 7.63 27.01
N TRP A 318 -36.07 7.21 26.37
CA TRP A 318 -35.13 6.19 26.87
C TRP A 318 -33.76 6.79 27.18
N LYS A 319 -33.46 6.92 28.48
CA LYS A 319 -32.25 7.56 29.00
C LYS A 319 -31.18 6.55 29.40
N ALA A 320 -29.97 6.78 28.88
CA ALA A 320 -28.74 6.05 29.16
C ALA A 320 -28.86 4.51 29.07
N PRO A 321 -29.42 3.93 27.99
CA PRO A 321 -29.39 2.48 27.82
C PRO A 321 -27.97 1.98 27.56
N SER A 322 -27.54 0.95 28.30
CA SER A 322 -26.28 0.24 28.08
C SER A 322 -26.58 -1.19 27.64
N LEU A 323 -26.13 -1.55 26.44
CA LEU A 323 -26.28 -2.88 25.85
C LEU A 323 -24.91 -3.53 25.65
N ASN A 324 -24.75 -4.77 26.10
CA ASN A 324 -23.54 -5.55 25.88
C ASN A 324 -23.78 -6.58 24.78
N VAL A 325 -23.04 -6.44 23.68
CA VAL A 325 -23.07 -7.37 22.55
C VAL A 325 -21.72 -8.05 22.46
N SER A 326 -21.72 -9.38 22.41
CA SER A 326 -20.50 -10.16 22.23
C SER A 326 -20.66 -11.27 21.21
N ARG A 327 -19.61 -11.49 20.43
CA ARG A 327 -19.46 -12.61 19.51
C ARG A 327 -18.42 -13.57 20.08
N ASP A 328 -18.81 -14.80 20.32
CA ASP A 328 -17.90 -15.81 20.87
C ASP A 328 -16.93 -16.37 19.80
N ALA A 329 -15.98 -17.21 20.22
CA ALA A 329 -14.98 -17.80 19.34
C ALA A 329 -15.57 -18.70 18.23
N GLN A 330 -16.82 -19.16 18.37
CA GLN A 330 -17.57 -19.92 17.37
C GLN A 330 -18.35 -19.00 16.42
N GLY A 331 -18.23 -17.69 16.59
CA GLY A 331 -18.88 -16.69 15.77
C GLY A 331 -20.35 -16.43 16.14
N GLN A 332 -20.86 -16.97 17.24
CA GLN A 332 -22.25 -16.78 17.68
C GLN A 332 -22.40 -15.53 18.56
N LEU A 333 -23.47 -14.76 18.32
CA LEU A 333 -23.80 -13.59 19.14
C LEU A 333 -24.47 -14.01 20.46
N ASN A 334 -24.12 -13.37 21.57
CA ASN A 334 -24.78 -13.54 22.86
C ASN A 334 -26.30 -13.31 22.77
N LEU A 335 -26.74 -12.27 22.06
CA LEU A 335 -28.16 -11.96 21.85
C LEU A 335 -28.89 -13.03 21.00
N ALA A 336 -28.20 -13.64 20.04
CA ALA A 336 -28.79 -14.72 19.23
C ALA A 336 -28.99 -16.00 20.05
N ARG A 337 -27.99 -16.37 20.87
CA ARG A 337 -28.11 -17.50 21.81
C ARG A 337 -29.22 -17.27 22.82
N LEU A 338 -29.38 -16.04 23.29
CA LEU A 338 -30.47 -15.64 24.16
C LEU A 338 -31.83 -15.79 23.46
N ALA A 339 -31.97 -15.31 22.22
CA ALA A 339 -33.20 -15.45 21.44
C ALA A 339 -33.58 -16.91 21.17
N GLN A 340 -32.60 -17.78 20.91
CA GLN A 340 -32.83 -19.22 20.74
C GLN A 340 -33.40 -19.88 22.00
N ARG A 341 -32.99 -19.44 23.20
CA ARG A 341 -33.56 -19.93 24.48
C ARG A 341 -34.99 -19.46 24.72
N PHE A 342 -35.43 -18.37 24.09
CA PHE A 342 -36.81 -17.89 24.13
C PHE A 342 -37.72 -18.58 23.10
N GLN A 343 -37.19 -19.40 22.17
CA GLN A 343 -38.04 -20.13 21.24
C GLN A 343 -38.82 -21.20 22.01
N PRO A 344 -40.17 -21.22 21.91
CA PRO A 344 -40.95 -22.29 22.50
C PRO A 344 -40.53 -23.61 21.84
N VAL A 345 -40.14 -24.60 22.65
CA VAL A 345 -40.02 -25.98 22.16
C VAL A 345 -41.41 -26.35 21.66
N ALA A 346 -41.57 -26.43 20.34
CA ALA A 346 -42.82 -26.82 19.74
C ALA A 346 -43.11 -28.28 20.15
N GLN A 347 -43.83 -28.45 21.26
CA GLN A 347 -44.50 -29.70 21.55
C GLN A 347 -45.52 -29.89 20.43
N GLN A 348 -45.24 -30.86 19.56
CA GLN A 348 -46.15 -31.33 18.54
C GLN A 348 -47.42 -31.89 19.21
N VAL A 349 -48.33 -31.00 19.59
CA VAL A 349 -49.72 -31.36 19.85
C VAL A 349 -50.41 -31.35 18.48
N PRO A 350 -50.96 -32.50 18.01
CA PRO A 350 -51.64 -32.53 16.73
C PRO A 350 -52.83 -31.56 16.76
N ALA A 351 -52.72 -30.51 15.94
CA ALA A 351 -53.72 -29.46 15.83
C ALA A 351 -55.01 -30.02 15.23
N ARG A 352 -56.08 -30.04 16.03
CA ARG A 352 -57.44 -30.18 15.51
C ARG A 352 -57.79 -28.85 14.82
N ALA A 353 -57.99 -28.90 13.51
CA ALA A 353 -58.32 -27.73 12.70
C ALA A 353 -59.63 -27.10 13.19
N GLN A 354 -59.53 -25.93 13.83
CA GLN A 354 -60.62 -24.99 13.99
C GLN A 354 -60.52 -23.91 12.90
N PRO A 355 -61.64 -23.42 12.35
CA PRO A 355 -61.63 -22.39 11.33
C PRO A 355 -60.97 -21.11 11.87
N SER A 356 -59.92 -20.64 11.18
CA SER A 356 -59.22 -19.40 11.53
C SER A 356 -60.14 -18.21 11.29
N THR A 357 -60.62 -17.59 12.36
CA THR A 357 -61.18 -16.24 12.29
C THR A 357 -60.06 -15.27 11.94
N ALA A 358 -60.29 -14.39 10.96
CA ALA A 358 -59.31 -13.39 10.52
C ALA A 358 -58.91 -12.50 11.71
N VAL A 359 -57.63 -12.56 12.08
CA VAL A 359 -57.06 -11.81 13.20
C VAL A 359 -56.87 -10.36 12.77
N VAL A 360 -57.64 -9.42 13.34
CA VAL A 360 -57.44 -7.98 13.09
C VAL A 360 -56.05 -7.56 13.59
N PRO A 361 -55.16 -7.00 12.77
CA PRO A 361 -53.82 -6.61 13.20
C PRO A 361 -53.86 -5.43 14.18
N TRP A 362 -52.84 -5.31 15.03
CA TRP A 362 -52.67 -4.16 15.91
C TRP A 362 -52.33 -2.90 15.11
N GLU A 363 -52.98 -1.78 15.41
CA GLU A 363 -52.60 -0.44 14.94
C GLU A 363 -51.83 0.27 16.07
N ILE A 364 -50.56 0.60 15.81
CA ILE A 364 -49.70 1.28 16.79
C ILE A 364 -49.25 2.62 16.20
N ARG A 365 -49.39 3.71 16.97
CA ARG A 365 -48.90 5.04 16.65
C ARG A 365 -48.03 5.55 17.78
N LEU A 366 -46.91 6.17 17.43
CA LEU A 366 -45.98 6.78 18.37
C LEU A 366 -45.55 8.15 17.84
N GLY A 367 -45.93 9.22 18.53
CA GLY A 367 -45.64 10.59 18.14
C GLY A 367 -44.15 10.89 18.11
N ARG A 368 -43.41 10.49 19.15
CA ARG A 368 -41.96 10.75 19.28
C ARG A 368 -41.22 9.62 19.99
N PHE A 369 -40.09 9.19 19.43
CA PHE A 369 -39.12 8.31 20.09
C PHE A 369 -37.81 9.06 20.28
N ASP A 370 -37.36 9.17 21.54
CA ASP A 370 -36.09 9.79 21.91
C ASP A 370 -35.27 8.82 22.78
N LEU A 371 -34.15 8.34 22.24
CA LEU A 371 -33.10 7.66 22.99
C LEU A 371 -31.94 8.63 23.15
N ASP A 372 -31.42 8.78 24.37
CA ASP A 372 -30.34 9.73 24.67
C ASP A 372 -29.32 9.15 25.66
N GLY A 373 -28.04 9.28 25.32
CA GLY A 373 -26.92 8.83 26.15
C GLY A 373 -26.67 7.31 26.11
N GLY A 374 -27.11 6.61 25.06
CA GLY A 374 -26.93 5.17 24.97
C GLY A 374 -25.47 4.73 24.78
N VAL A 375 -25.16 3.52 25.25
CA VAL A 375 -23.86 2.86 25.12
C VAL A 375 -24.07 1.45 24.60
N VAL A 376 -23.31 1.06 23.57
CA VAL A 376 -23.24 -0.32 23.09
C VAL A 376 -21.79 -0.77 23.21
N GLN A 377 -21.55 -1.77 24.04
CA GLN A 377 -20.24 -2.43 24.13
C GLN A 377 -20.23 -3.60 23.16
N TRP A 378 -19.22 -3.64 22.30
CA TRP A 378 -19.00 -4.69 21.32
C TRP A 378 -17.70 -5.42 21.62
N ARG A 379 -17.80 -6.73 21.85
CA ARG A 379 -16.64 -7.61 22.05
C ARG A 379 -16.68 -8.78 21.08
N ASP A 380 -15.65 -8.93 20.26
CA ASP A 380 -15.53 -10.02 19.28
C ASP A 380 -14.33 -10.91 19.62
N ASP A 381 -14.61 -12.04 20.25
CA ASP A 381 -13.61 -13.07 20.58
C ASP A 381 -13.36 -14.05 19.41
N ALA A 382 -14.03 -13.88 18.25
CA ALA A 382 -13.79 -14.68 17.05
C ALA A 382 -12.54 -14.23 16.28
N VAL A 383 -12.10 -12.98 16.47
CA VAL A 383 -10.88 -12.42 15.89
C VAL A 383 -9.74 -12.42 16.90
N LYS A 384 -8.49 -12.53 16.42
CA LYS A 384 -7.29 -12.54 17.26
C LYS A 384 -6.31 -11.42 16.85
N PRO A 385 -5.94 -10.50 17.75
CA PRO A 385 -6.43 -10.35 19.13
C PRO A 385 -7.91 -9.97 19.20
N THR A 386 -8.60 -10.26 20.31
CA THR A 386 -10.02 -9.89 20.53
C THR A 386 -10.25 -8.42 20.17
N ALA A 387 -11.30 -8.14 19.39
CA ALA A 387 -11.72 -6.76 19.14
C ALA A 387 -12.66 -6.30 20.26
N ASP A 388 -12.39 -5.14 20.85
CA ASP A 388 -13.21 -4.53 21.89
C ASP A 388 -13.44 -3.05 21.52
N MET A 389 -14.70 -2.67 21.37
CA MET A 389 -15.12 -1.36 20.88
C MET A 389 -16.36 -0.89 21.64
N ALA A 390 -16.45 0.41 21.90
CA ALA A 390 -17.61 1.00 22.54
C ALA A 390 -18.22 2.10 21.66
N LEU A 391 -19.50 1.93 21.32
CA LEU A 391 -20.32 3.00 20.77
C LEU A 391 -20.93 3.76 21.94
N SER A 392 -20.62 5.05 22.05
CA SER A 392 -21.05 5.90 23.17
C SER A 392 -21.85 7.10 22.68
N ALA A 393 -22.52 7.80 23.61
CA ALA A 393 -23.36 8.95 23.30
C ALA A 393 -24.39 8.67 22.19
N LEU A 394 -24.90 7.44 22.12
CA LEU A 394 -25.92 7.05 21.16
C LEU A 394 -27.19 7.86 21.42
N ARG A 395 -27.61 8.60 20.40
CA ARG A 395 -28.88 9.30 20.35
C ARG A 395 -29.67 8.83 19.15
N VAL A 396 -30.93 8.46 19.37
CA VAL A 396 -31.86 8.06 18.30
C VAL A 396 -33.11 8.91 18.43
N GLN A 397 -33.50 9.57 17.35
CA GLN A 397 -34.71 10.39 17.30
C GLN A 397 -35.57 9.97 16.12
N SER A 398 -36.86 9.77 16.36
CA SER A 398 -37.84 9.52 15.30
C SER A 398 -39.20 10.10 15.70
N ARG A 399 -40.01 10.43 14.68
CA ARG A 399 -41.33 11.05 14.86
C ARG A 399 -42.38 10.38 13.97
N ASP A 400 -43.63 10.44 14.39
CA ASP A 400 -44.80 9.98 13.64
C ASP A 400 -44.70 8.51 13.19
N LEU A 401 -44.18 7.65 14.08
CA LEU A 401 -44.02 6.23 13.86
C LEU A 401 -45.40 5.56 13.82
N SER A 402 -45.64 4.70 12.84
CA SER A 402 -46.90 3.95 12.73
C SER A 402 -46.67 2.50 12.31
N TRP A 403 -47.42 1.57 12.88
CA TRP A 403 -47.45 0.16 12.48
C TRP A 403 -48.88 -0.27 12.17
N PRO A 404 -49.15 -0.93 11.02
CA PRO A 404 -48.24 -1.15 9.89
C PRO A 404 -47.73 0.15 9.25
N VAL A 405 -46.52 0.14 8.70
CA VAL A 405 -45.86 1.36 8.20
C VAL A 405 -46.49 1.79 6.87
N LYS A 406 -47.28 2.86 6.88
CA LYS A 406 -47.96 3.37 5.67
C LYS A 406 -47.23 4.52 4.97
N ALA A 407 -46.29 5.18 5.66
CA ALA A 407 -45.53 6.32 5.15
C ALA A 407 -44.06 6.23 5.61
N PRO A 408 -43.10 6.82 4.86
CA PRO A 408 -41.69 6.86 5.26
C PRO A 408 -41.51 7.59 6.59
N MET A 409 -40.93 6.90 7.58
CA MET A 409 -40.70 7.42 8.92
C MET A 409 -39.29 8.02 8.99
N PRO A 410 -39.13 9.31 9.30
CA PRO A 410 -37.81 9.91 9.43
C PRO A 410 -37.13 9.45 10.73
N PHE A 411 -35.83 9.22 10.64
CA PHE A 411 -34.99 8.89 11.78
C PHE A 411 -33.64 9.60 11.70
N GLU A 412 -33.10 9.93 12.87
CA GLU A 412 -31.77 10.47 13.05
C GLU A 412 -31.06 9.70 14.15
N VAL A 413 -29.85 9.22 13.86
CA VAL A 413 -28.99 8.48 14.76
C VAL A 413 -27.65 9.19 14.81
N SER A 414 -27.18 9.52 16.00
CA SER A 414 -25.82 10.02 16.21
C SER A 414 -25.16 9.23 17.33
N ALA A 415 -23.87 8.98 17.20
CA ALA A 415 -23.08 8.25 18.18
C ALA A 415 -21.60 8.60 18.06
N GLN A 416 -20.80 8.14 19.01
CA GLN A 416 -19.34 8.25 18.98
C GLN A 416 -18.72 6.87 19.12
N LEU A 417 -17.92 6.48 18.13
CA LEU A 417 -17.02 5.33 18.23
C LEU A 417 -15.65 5.85 18.66
N ASP A 418 -15.28 5.62 19.92
CA ASP A 418 -13.98 6.03 20.46
C ASP A 418 -13.63 7.51 20.17
N GLN A 419 -14.57 8.41 20.52
CA GLN A 419 -14.53 9.87 20.26
C GLN A 419 -14.77 10.29 18.80
N THR A 420 -14.87 9.35 17.86
CA THR A 420 -15.14 9.69 16.45
C THR A 420 -16.64 9.74 16.19
N PRO A 421 -17.19 10.87 15.69
CA PRO A 421 -18.62 10.99 15.45
C PRO A 421 -19.09 10.12 14.28
N ILE A 422 -20.22 9.46 14.47
CA ILE A 422 -20.98 8.72 13.46
C ILE A 422 -22.37 9.32 13.41
N GLY A 423 -22.85 9.65 12.23
CA GLY A 423 -24.20 10.19 12.01
C GLY A 423 -24.91 9.45 10.90
N ILE A 424 -26.17 9.06 11.13
CA ILE A 424 -27.06 8.45 10.15
C ILE A 424 -28.38 9.22 10.18
N LYS A 425 -28.85 9.74 9.06
CA LYS A 425 -30.16 10.38 8.97
C LYS A 425 -30.89 9.91 7.72
N GLY A 426 -32.18 9.64 7.82
CA GLY A 426 -32.89 9.03 6.71
C GLY A 426 -34.37 8.84 6.93
N THR A 427 -34.98 8.09 6.02
CA THR A 427 -36.37 7.66 6.09
C THR A 427 -36.47 6.17 5.81
N ALA A 428 -37.34 5.47 6.53
CA ALA A 428 -37.57 4.04 6.32
C ALA A 428 -39.07 3.70 6.32
N THR A 429 -39.44 2.70 5.54
CA THR A 429 -40.70 1.96 5.59
C THR A 429 -40.43 0.50 6.03
N ASP A 430 -41.46 -0.34 6.01
CA ASP A 430 -41.34 -1.78 6.20
C ASP A 430 -40.65 -2.51 5.03
N VAL A 431 -40.61 -1.90 3.84
CA VAL A 431 -40.06 -2.50 2.61
C VAL A 431 -38.92 -1.70 1.96
N ALA A 432 -38.62 -0.49 2.41
CA ALA A 432 -37.55 0.33 1.82
C ALA A 432 -36.91 1.26 2.86
N ALA A 433 -35.64 1.61 2.68
CA ALA A 433 -34.94 2.59 3.51
C ALA A 433 -33.91 3.38 2.70
N GLN A 434 -33.79 4.66 3.01
CA GLN A 434 -32.76 5.55 2.48
C GLN A 434 -32.13 6.32 3.62
N ALA A 435 -30.81 6.24 3.76
CA ALA A 435 -30.07 6.83 4.88
C ALA A 435 -28.78 7.48 4.42
N GLU A 436 -28.56 8.74 4.77
CA GLU A 436 -27.27 9.42 4.64
C GLU A 436 -26.37 9.06 5.83
N LEU A 437 -25.15 8.61 5.54
CA LEU A 437 -24.12 8.23 6.50
C LEU A 437 -23.01 9.28 6.49
N SER A 438 -22.59 9.69 7.68
CA SER A 438 -21.42 10.53 7.92
C SER A 438 -20.51 9.85 8.94
N LEU A 439 -19.24 9.76 8.59
CA LEU A 439 -18.19 9.13 9.38
C LEU A 439 -17.04 10.13 9.56
N GLY A 440 -16.73 10.48 10.80
CA GLY A 440 -15.53 11.26 11.13
C GLY A 440 -14.23 10.48 10.88
N ASP A 441 -13.09 11.07 11.23
CA ASP A 441 -11.75 10.50 11.04
C ASP A 441 -11.47 9.29 11.95
N ILE A 442 -12.02 8.11 11.63
CA ILE A 442 -11.85 6.90 12.44
C ILE A 442 -10.43 6.37 12.29
N PRO A 443 -9.69 6.14 13.40
CA PRO A 443 -8.38 5.49 13.36
C PRO A 443 -8.50 4.03 12.90
N LEU A 444 -7.80 3.65 11.83
CA LEU A 444 -7.81 2.29 11.27
C LEU A 444 -7.26 1.24 12.22
N GLU A 445 -6.42 1.65 13.18
CA GLU A 445 -5.82 0.80 14.20
C GLU A 445 -6.91 0.12 15.07
N ARG A 446 -8.10 0.74 15.18
CA ARG A 446 -9.26 0.14 15.85
C ARG A 446 -9.76 -1.13 15.19
N PHE A 447 -9.51 -1.29 13.88
CA PHE A 447 -9.90 -2.48 13.13
C PHE A 447 -8.73 -3.45 12.88
N ALA A 448 -7.58 -3.25 13.53
CA ALA A 448 -6.40 -4.09 13.33
C ALA A 448 -6.67 -5.58 13.58
N SER A 449 -7.50 -5.92 14.57
CA SER A 449 -7.94 -7.29 14.86
C SER A 449 -8.68 -7.97 13.70
N TYR A 450 -9.38 -7.20 12.88
CA TYR A 450 -10.11 -7.71 11.71
C TYR A 450 -9.22 -7.88 10.48
N ILE A 451 -8.06 -7.22 10.44
CA ILE A 451 -7.13 -7.22 9.31
C ILE A 451 -5.94 -8.17 9.56
N SER A 452 -5.64 -8.48 10.83
CA SER A 452 -4.52 -9.36 11.24
C SER A 452 -4.57 -10.76 10.61
N GLY A 453 -5.76 -11.25 10.25
CA GLY A 453 -5.96 -12.53 9.58
C GLY A 453 -5.53 -12.55 8.10
N ALA A 454 -5.39 -11.37 7.47
CA ALA A 454 -5.00 -11.23 6.06
C ALA A 454 -3.63 -10.55 5.88
N LEU A 455 -3.27 -9.62 6.78
CA LEU A 455 -2.11 -8.75 6.66
C LEU A 455 -1.35 -8.70 7.99
N LYS A 456 -0.07 -9.08 7.99
CA LYS A 456 0.80 -9.08 9.17
C LYS A 456 1.31 -7.69 9.58
N PRO A 457 1.73 -6.80 8.66
CA PRO A 457 2.18 -5.47 9.05
C PRO A 457 1.04 -4.65 9.67
N ALA A 458 1.36 -3.83 10.67
CA ALA A 458 0.40 -2.89 11.25
C ALA A 458 -0.08 -1.87 10.21
N LEU A 459 -1.36 -1.51 10.28
CA LEU A 459 -1.99 -0.51 9.42
C LEU A 459 -2.40 0.68 10.29
N GLU A 460 -1.84 1.84 10.00
CA GLU A 460 -2.17 3.11 10.66
C GLU A 460 -2.80 4.07 9.66
N GLY A 461 -3.73 4.92 10.09
CA GLY A 461 -4.36 5.92 9.24
C GLY A 461 -5.74 6.34 9.74
N LYS A 462 -6.31 7.37 9.12
CA LYS A 462 -7.65 7.89 9.47
C LYS A 462 -8.60 7.75 8.29
N LEU A 463 -9.73 7.09 8.51
CA LEU A 463 -10.80 6.92 7.54
C LEU A 463 -11.91 7.93 7.79
N ASN A 464 -12.19 8.76 6.79
CA ASN A 464 -13.34 9.64 6.72
C ASN A 464 -14.25 9.17 5.58
N ALA A 465 -15.56 9.12 5.80
CA ALA A 465 -16.49 8.67 4.77
C ALA A 465 -17.82 9.39 4.83
N GLY A 466 -18.36 9.72 3.66
CA GLY A 466 -19.69 10.29 3.49
C GLY A 466 -20.44 9.62 2.34
N GLY A 467 -21.67 9.19 2.60
CA GLY A 467 -22.42 8.45 1.60
C GLY A 467 -23.90 8.28 1.92
N ARG A 468 -24.53 7.42 1.14
CA ARG A 468 -25.93 7.04 1.26
C ARG A 468 -26.06 5.53 1.17
N ILE A 469 -26.92 4.97 2.00
CA ILE A 469 -27.34 3.57 1.97
C ILE A 469 -28.77 3.55 1.46
N GLU A 470 -29.03 2.70 0.46
CA GLU A 470 -30.34 2.48 -0.12
C GLU A 470 -30.66 0.99 -0.04
N TRP A 471 -31.77 0.67 0.63
CA TRP A 471 -32.24 -0.70 0.81
C TRP A 471 -33.68 -0.84 0.34
N GLN A 472 -33.98 -1.95 -0.33
CA GLN A 472 -35.33 -2.35 -0.72
C GLN A 472 -35.49 -3.85 -0.47
N ALA A 473 -36.57 -4.22 0.20
CA ALA A 473 -36.97 -5.60 0.43
C ALA A 473 -37.33 -6.29 -0.89
N ALA A 474 -37.30 -7.63 -0.89
CA ALA A 474 -37.84 -8.41 -1.99
C ALA A 474 -39.38 -8.32 -2.00
N GLU A 475 -39.98 -8.01 -3.14
CA GLU A 475 -41.43 -7.84 -3.29
C GLU A 475 -41.90 -8.51 -4.59
N GLY A 476 -42.67 -9.60 -4.46
CA GLY A 476 -43.06 -10.44 -5.61
C GLY A 476 -41.84 -11.02 -6.33
N ASP A 477 -41.71 -10.74 -7.63
CA ASP A 477 -40.56 -11.14 -8.45
C ASP A 477 -39.35 -10.17 -8.35
N ARG A 478 -39.48 -9.04 -7.63
CA ARG A 478 -38.36 -8.10 -7.45
C ARG A 478 -37.40 -8.62 -6.38
N PRO A 479 -36.12 -8.86 -6.69
CA PRO A 479 -35.14 -9.26 -5.69
C PRO A 479 -34.85 -8.11 -4.73
N MET A 480 -34.37 -8.43 -3.54
CA MET A 480 -33.83 -7.45 -2.60
C MET A 480 -32.73 -6.63 -3.27
N ALA A 481 -32.67 -5.33 -2.98
CA ALA A 481 -31.59 -4.45 -3.39
C ALA A 481 -30.93 -3.81 -2.16
N LEU A 482 -29.60 -3.77 -2.15
CA LEU A 482 -28.82 -3.07 -1.13
C LEU A 482 -27.63 -2.38 -1.80
N GLN A 483 -27.71 -1.07 -1.88
CA GLN A 483 -26.71 -0.22 -2.52
C GLN A 483 -26.09 0.75 -1.51
N VAL A 484 -24.77 0.87 -1.54
CA VAL A 484 -24.02 1.88 -0.79
C VAL A 484 -23.36 2.82 -1.79
N LEU A 485 -23.75 4.09 -1.74
CA LEU A 485 -23.22 5.15 -2.59
C LEU A 485 -22.35 6.07 -1.71
N ALA A 486 -21.03 5.89 -1.72
CA ALA A 486 -20.13 6.82 -1.05
C ALA A 486 -19.71 7.92 -2.02
N THR A 487 -20.16 9.15 -1.75
CA THR A 487 -19.76 10.34 -2.53
C THR A 487 -18.26 10.60 -2.39
N ARG A 488 -17.74 10.38 -1.17
CA ARG A 488 -16.33 10.60 -0.83
C ARG A 488 -15.91 9.66 0.29
N LEU A 489 -14.82 8.94 0.07
CA LEU A 489 -14.10 8.18 1.08
C LEU A 489 -12.65 8.65 1.06
N GLU A 490 -12.16 9.11 2.20
CA GLU A 490 -10.82 9.68 2.34
C GLU A 490 -10.04 8.93 3.43
N LEU A 491 -8.90 8.40 3.04
CA LEU A 491 -7.93 7.74 3.90
C LEU A 491 -6.71 8.65 4.03
N ASN A 492 -6.48 9.18 5.22
CA ASN A 492 -5.40 10.12 5.50
C ASN A 492 -4.27 9.46 6.30
N GLU A 493 -3.04 9.86 6.00
CA GLU A 493 -1.81 9.47 6.71
C GLU A 493 -1.59 7.95 6.81
N LEU A 494 -2.00 7.20 5.78
CA LEU A 494 -1.91 5.75 5.77
C LEU A 494 -0.44 5.30 5.83
N LYS A 495 -0.12 4.42 6.79
CA LYS A 495 1.19 3.79 6.93
C LYS A 495 1.03 2.29 7.12
N LEU A 496 1.90 1.54 6.45
CA LEU A 496 1.97 0.09 6.54
C LEU A 496 3.31 -0.32 7.15
N GLY A 497 3.31 -1.09 8.23
CA GLY A 497 4.50 -1.56 8.93
C GLY A 497 4.85 -0.76 10.19
N PRO A 498 6.09 -0.87 10.70
CA PRO A 498 6.46 -0.27 11.98
C PRO A 498 6.40 1.28 11.96
N PRO A 499 5.87 1.95 13.00
CA PRO A 499 5.63 3.39 12.99
C PRO A 499 6.88 4.24 12.69
N ARG A 500 8.05 3.78 13.16
CA ARG A 500 9.33 4.50 12.97
C ARG A 500 9.93 4.32 11.57
N ARG A 501 9.54 3.28 10.83
CA ARG A 501 10.06 2.93 9.50
C ARG A 501 8.95 2.22 8.72
N PRO A 502 7.95 2.97 8.22
CA PRO A 502 6.89 2.37 7.42
C PRO A 502 7.49 1.71 6.17
N LEU A 503 6.94 0.55 5.82
CA LEU A 503 7.29 -0.22 4.62
C LEU A 503 6.67 0.43 3.37
N ALA A 504 5.45 0.94 3.53
CA ALA A 504 4.76 1.80 2.57
C ALA A 504 3.96 2.87 3.32
N SER A 505 3.77 4.03 2.70
CA SER A 505 2.91 5.08 3.23
C SER A 505 2.30 5.93 2.12
N LEU A 506 1.22 6.62 2.40
CA LEU A 506 0.67 7.66 1.53
C LEU A 506 0.09 8.78 2.39
N LYS A 507 0.09 10.01 1.87
CA LYS A 507 -0.49 11.15 2.61
C LYS A 507 -2.01 11.09 2.57
N ARG A 508 -2.58 10.79 1.40
CA ARG A 508 -4.02 10.75 1.19
C ARG A 508 -4.38 9.78 0.08
N LEU A 509 -5.41 8.97 0.30
CA LEU A 509 -6.11 8.18 -0.70
C LEU A 509 -7.56 8.65 -0.68
N LEU A 510 -8.03 9.19 -1.81
CA LEU A 510 -9.37 9.72 -1.98
C LEU A 510 -10.10 8.88 -3.02
N VAL A 511 -11.26 8.36 -2.65
CA VAL A 511 -12.19 7.64 -3.52
C VAL A 511 -13.43 8.49 -3.71
N GLU A 512 -13.79 8.78 -4.95
CA GLU A 512 -14.96 9.57 -5.32
C GLU A 512 -15.92 8.73 -6.14
N ASP A 513 -17.22 8.94 -5.90
CA ASP A 513 -18.33 8.24 -6.57
C ASP A 513 -18.22 6.71 -6.49
N LEU A 514 -18.05 6.17 -5.28
CA LEU A 514 -18.09 4.73 -5.01
C LEU A 514 -19.55 4.25 -5.01
N ARG A 515 -19.86 3.27 -5.85
CA ARG A 515 -21.13 2.53 -5.83
C ARG A 515 -20.85 1.06 -5.54
N LEU A 516 -21.39 0.58 -4.43
CA LEU A 516 -21.29 -0.80 -3.98
C LEU A 516 -22.68 -1.43 -4.04
N ASP A 517 -22.86 -2.45 -4.88
CA ASP A 517 -24.07 -3.28 -4.89
C ASP A 517 -23.77 -4.61 -4.21
N MET A 518 -24.32 -4.79 -3.01
CA MET A 518 -24.03 -5.96 -2.17
C MET A 518 -24.71 -7.24 -2.69
N VAL A 519 -25.78 -7.09 -3.48
CA VAL A 519 -26.57 -8.20 -4.02
C VAL A 519 -25.97 -8.68 -5.35
N GLN A 520 -25.61 -7.75 -6.23
CA GLN A 520 -24.92 -8.05 -7.49
C GLN A 520 -23.40 -8.27 -7.35
N ARG A 521 -22.86 -8.05 -6.14
CA ARG A 521 -21.42 -8.12 -5.83
C ARG A 521 -20.59 -7.28 -6.80
N SER A 522 -20.99 -6.03 -7.01
CA SER A 522 -20.26 -5.09 -7.86
C SER A 522 -19.80 -3.85 -7.09
N VAL A 523 -18.61 -3.38 -7.44
CA VAL A 523 -17.98 -2.15 -6.93
C VAL A 523 -17.61 -1.31 -8.13
N ASP A 524 -18.21 -0.14 -8.27
CA ASP A 524 -17.82 0.85 -9.28
C ASP A 524 -17.22 2.07 -8.58
N VAL A 525 -15.99 2.44 -8.96
CA VAL A 525 -15.28 3.60 -8.43
C VAL A 525 -15.15 4.65 -9.53
N GLY A 526 -15.71 5.84 -9.31
CA GLY A 526 -15.58 6.96 -10.26
C GLY A 526 -14.14 7.46 -10.38
N SER A 527 -13.51 7.81 -9.26
CA SER A 527 -12.10 8.21 -9.24
C SER A 527 -11.36 7.74 -8.00
N LEU A 528 -10.10 7.32 -8.19
CA LEU A 528 -9.15 7.01 -7.13
C LEU A 528 -7.95 7.95 -7.24
N VAL A 529 -7.74 8.80 -6.23
CA VAL A 529 -6.63 9.75 -6.17
C VAL A 529 -5.68 9.39 -5.03
N ILE A 530 -4.44 9.05 -5.38
CA ILE A 530 -3.38 8.68 -4.44
C ILE A 530 -2.36 9.83 -4.38
N THR A 531 -2.17 10.42 -3.20
CA THR A 531 -1.30 11.58 -2.98
C THR A 531 -0.09 11.21 -2.14
N GLN A 532 1.11 11.52 -2.67
CA GLN A 532 2.40 11.25 -2.05
C GLN A 532 2.59 9.80 -1.58
N PRO A 533 2.34 8.78 -2.44
CA PRO A 533 2.67 7.40 -2.07
C PRO A 533 4.18 7.22 -2.00
N GLN A 534 4.64 6.53 -0.97
CA GLN A 534 6.04 6.20 -0.73
C GLN A 534 6.16 4.71 -0.44
N ALA A 535 6.97 4.00 -1.22
CA ALA A 535 7.20 2.58 -1.02
C ALA A 535 8.63 2.20 -1.36
N ARG A 536 9.15 1.14 -0.72
CA ARG A 536 10.38 0.47 -1.15
C ARG A 536 10.04 -0.84 -1.82
N VAL A 537 10.35 -0.94 -3.10
CA VAL A 537 10.13 -2.13 -3.91
C VAL A 537 11.44 -2.92 -3.96
N GLN A 538 11.58 -3.92 -3.10
CA GLN A 538 12.72 -4.82 -3.05
C GLN A 538 12.42 -6.23 -3.56
N ARG A 539 13.31 -6.77 -4.40
CA ARG A 539 13.37 -8.18 -4.79
C ARG A 539 14.65 -8.79 -4.20
N GLU A 540 14.50 -9.82 -3.38
CA GLU A 540 15.63 -10.49 -2.72
C GLU A 540 16.37 -11.44 -3.67
N ALA A 541 17.57 -11.88 -3.28
CA ALA A 541 18.45 -12.72 -4.13
C ALA A 541 17.84 -14.08 -4.52
N ASN A 542 16.89 -14.59 -3.74
CA ASN A 542 16.10 -15.80 -4.05
C ASN A 542 14.93 -15.53 -5.02
N GLY A 543 14.73 -14.29 -5.45
CA GLY A 543 13.65 -13.86 -6.33
C GLY A 543 12.34 -13.46 -5.63
N SER A 544 12.21 -13.65 -4.31
CA SER A 544 11.00 -13.27 -3.55
C SER A 544 10.85 -11.75 -3.44
N TRP A 545 9.62 -11.27 -3.53
CA TRP A 545 9.27 -9.87 -3.36
C TRP A 545 9.03 -9.50 -1.89
N MET A 546 9.30 -8.24 -1.54
CA MET A 546 9.15 -7.73 -0.17
C MET A 546 7.76 -7.90 0.46
N PHE A 547 6.70 -8.04 -0.34
CA PHE A 547 5.30 -8.12 0.11
C PHE A 547 4.83 -9.55 0.39
N GLU A 548 5.52 -10.56 -0.14
CA GLU A 548 5.19 -11.97 0.10
C GLU A 548 5.08 -12.32 1.60
N PRO A 549 5.97 -11.86 2.51
CA PRO A 549 5.82 -12.12 3.93
C PRO A 549 4.70 -11.31 4.60
N TRP A 550 4.15 -10.27 3.95
CA TRP A 550 3.11 -9.41 4.54
C TRP A 550 1.75 -10.10 4.58
N LEU A 551 1.47 -10.98 3.61
CA LEU A 551 0.22 -11.70 3.54
C LEU A 551 0.23 -12.89 4.51
N VAL A 552 -0.91 -13.15 5.14
CA VAL A 552 -1.14 -14.40 5.87
C VAL A 552 -1.71 -15.39 4.85
N ALA A 553 -1.10 -16.57 4.75
CA ALA A 553 -1.61 -17.61 3.86
C ALA A 553 -3.03 -17.99 4.31
N ALA A 554 -4.00 -17.90 3.40
CA ALA A 554 -5.34 -18.37 3.67
C ALA A 554 -5.28 -19.87 4.03
N PRO A 555 -6.01 -20.33 5.06
CA PRO A 555 -6.16 -21.75 5.30
C PRO A 555 -6.72 -22.41 4.04
N THR A 556 -6.12 -23.52 3.60
CA THR A 556 -6.66 -24.33 2.51
C THR A 556 -7.91 -25.05 3.03
N GLU A 557 -9.04 -24.36 3.09
CA GLU A 557 -10.33 -24.98 3.37
C GLU A 557 -10.85 -25.63 2.08
N GLU A 558 -10.76 -26.97 2.03
CA GLU A 558 -11.63 -27.76 1.19
C GLU A 558 -13.06 -27.64 1.74
N SER A 559 -13.96 -26.98 0.98
CA SER A 559 -15.38 -27.34 0.80
C SER A 559 -16.31 -26.12 0.70
N GLY A 560 -17.11 -26.09 -0.37
CA GLY A 560 -18.21 -25.14 -0.60
C GLY A 560 -18.10 -24.47 -1.98
N ALA A 561 -19.20 -24.41 -2.74
CA ALA A 561 -19.24 -23.74 -4.04
C ALA A 561 -18.74 -22.30 -3.90
N ASP A 562 -17.64 -21.96 -4.57
CA ASP A 562 -17.03 -20.65 -4.47
C ASP A 562 -18.07 -19.56 -4.82
N PRO A 563 -18.32 -18.60 -3.91
CA PRO A 563 -19.19 -17.48 -4.22
C PRO A 563 -18.69 -16.77 -5.49
N ALA A 564 -19.59 -16.49 -6.44
CA ALA A 564 -19.28 -15.69 -7.63
C ALA A 564 -18.45 -14.44 -7.26
N PRO A 565 -17.33 -14.18 -7.97
CA PRO A 565 -16.37 -13.15 -7.60
C PRO A 565 -16.96 -11.75 -7.71
N TRP A 566 -16.39 -10.81 -6.95
CA TRP A 566 -16.77 -9.40 -7.03
C TRP A 566 -16.37 -8.80 -8.39
N ARG A 567 -17.30 -8.07 -9.03
CA ARG A 567 -17.02 -7.26 -10.22
C ARG A 567 -16.52 -5.90 -9.78
N VAL A 568 -15.31 -5.51 -10.19
CA VAL A 568 -14.69 -4.24 -9.76
C VAL A 568 -14.39 -3.36 -10.97
N GLY A 569 -15.04 -2.20 -11.03
CA GLY A 569 -14.80 -1.12 -11.97
C GLY A 569 -14.10 0.08 -11.33
N LEU A 570 -13.14 0.66 -12.06
CA LEU A 570 -12.46 1.90 -11.68
C LEU A 570 -12.34 2.77 -12.93
N ASN A 571 -13.00 3.93 -12.96
CA ASN A 571 -13.06 4.76 -14.17
C ASN A 571 -11.80 5.64 -14.35
N ALA A 572 -11.24 6.18 -13.26
CA ALA A 572 -10.04 7.00 -13.29
C ALA A 572 -9.11 6.74 -12.09
N LEU A 573 -7.81 6.62 -12.35
CA LEU A 573 -6.74 6.55 -11.35
C LEU A 573 -5.80 7.74 -11.53
N GLN A 574 -5.57 8.48 -10.45
CA GLN A 574 -4.58 9.55 -10.39
C GLN A 574 -3.61 9.29 -9.25
N LEU A 575 -2.32 9.42 -9.52
CA LEU A 575 -1.25 9.33 -8.55
C LEU A 575 -0.43 10.61 -8.67
N SER A 576 -0.22 11.31 -7.54
CA SER A 576 0.53 12.56 -7.50
C SER A 576 1.71 12.49 -6.53
N ASN A 577 2.86 12.98 -6.98
CA ASN A 577 4.10 13.11 -6.19
C ASN A 577 4.56 11.82 -5.49
N GLY A 578 4.47 10.67 -6.18
CA GLY A 578 4.93 9.39 -5.65
C GLY A 578 6.46 9.25 -5.60
N SER A 579 6.92 8.39 -4.70
CA SER A 579 8.32 8.01 -4.52
C SER A 579 8.45 6.49 -4.37
N ILE A 580 9.25 5.85 -5.21
CA ILE A 580 9.52 4.41 -5.16
C ILE A 580 11.03 4.22 -5.12
N GLY A 581 11.54 3.64 -4.05
CA GLY A 581 12.92 3.12 -4.02
C GLY A 581 12.92 1.67 -4.48
N PHE A 582 13.47 1.39 -5.67
CA PHE A 582 13.57 0.05 -6.25
C PHE A 582 14.94 -0.57 -5.96
N LEU A 583 14.95 -1.80 -5.46
CA LEU A 583 16.17 -2.56 -5.16
C LEU A 583 16.02 -4.02 -5.61
N ASP A 584 16.72 -4.42 -6.66
CA ASP A 584 16.77 -5.81 -7.11
C ASP A 584 18.12 -6.43 -6.76
N ARG A 585 18.10 -7.50 -5.95
CA ARG A 585 19.30 -8.24 -5.52
C ARG A 585 19.47 -9.57 -6.24
N VAL A 586 18.66 -9.85 -7.27
CA VAL A 586 18.78 -11.08 -8.07
C VAL A 586 20.06 -11.08 -8.94
N PRO A 587 20.43 -9.99 -9.64
CA PRO A 587 21.69 -9.96 -10.35
C PRO A 587 22.91 -9.97 -9.39
N ALA A 588 24.08 -10.37 -9.89
CA ALA A 588 25.30 -10.48 -9.06
C ALA A 588 25.70 -9.15 -8.39
N GLN A 589 25.42 -8.02 -9.05
CA GLN A 589 25.46 -6.69 -8.45
C GLN A 589 24.01 -6.17 -8.32
N PRO A 590 23.64 -5.57 -7.17
CA PRO A 590 22.28 -5.11 -6.97
C PRO A 590 21.96 -3.91 -7.85
N VAL A 591 20.75 -3.89 -8.40
CA VAL A 591 20.21 -2.74 -9.16
C VAL A 591 19.40 -1.89 -8.19
N ALA A 592 19.80 -0.63 -8.03
CA ALA A 592 19.12 0.33 -7.15
C ALA A 592 18.70 1.58 -7.93
N LEU A 593 17.41 1.90 -7.91
CA LEU A 593 16.84 3.06 -8.61
C LEU A 593 15.90 3.82 -7.66
N ASP A 594 15.99 5.15 -7.66
CA ASP A 594 15.07 6.01 -6.94
C ASP A 594 14.15 6.72 -7.94
N ILE A 595 12.88 6.33 -7.94
CA ILE A 595 11.84 6.95 -8.76
C ILE A 595 11.12 7.98 -7.90
N THR A 596 11.25 9.25 -8.23
CA THR A 596 10.67 10.37 -7.46
C THR A 596 9.75 11.22 -8.33
N GLN A 597 8.88 12.01 -7.69
CA GLN A 597 7.88 12.85 -8.37
C GLN A 597 7.04 12.07 -9.39
N LEU A 598 6.74 10.82 -9.08
CA LEU A 598 5.89 9.98 -9.91
C LEU A 598 4.50 10.61 -9.99
N GLN A 599 4.07 10.91 -11.21
CA GLN A 599 2.72 11.30 -11.55
C GLN A 599 2.18 10.26 -12.53
N LEU A 600 1.01 9.71 -12.25
CA LEU A 600 0.33 8.78 -13.13
C LEU A 600 -1.12 9.19 -13.24
N ASP A 601 -1.61 9.37 -14.46
CA ASP A 601 -3.01 9.58 -14.78
C ASP A 601 -3.45 8.49 -15.74
N LEU A 602 -4.46 7.71 -15.34
CA LEU A 602 -5.08 6.68 -16.15
C LEU A 602 -6.59 6.92 -16.20
N LYS A 603 -7.17 7.00 -17.39
CA LYS A 603 -8.61 7.24 -17.60
C LYS A 603 -9.24 6.23 -18.57
N GLY A 604 -10.48 5.86 -18.30
CA GLY A 604 -11.26 4.96 -19.15
C GLY A 604 -11.00 3.48 -18.87
N LEU A 605 -10.57 3.15 -17.64
CA LEU A 605 -10.45 1.77 -17.19
C LEU A 605 -11.87 1.20 -17.01
N ARG A 606 -12.11 0.01 -17.57
CA ARG A 606 -13.41 -0.69 -17.51
C ARG A 606 -13.37 -1.72 -16.38
N PRO A 607 -14.54 -2.23 -15.92
CA PRO A 607 -14.58 -3.37 -15.01
C PRO A 607 -13.58 -4.45 -15.42
N LEU A 608 -12.78 -4.93 -14.45
CA LEU A 608 -11.62 -5.78 -14.74
C LEU A 608 -12.01 -7.08 -15.44
N ASP A 609 -13.23 -7.55 -15.26
CA ASP A 609 -13.85 -8.72 -15.90
C ASP A 609 -14.33 -8.49 -17.35
N ALA A 610 -14.32 -7.24 -17.83
CA ALA A 610 -14.69 -6.89 -19.20
C ALA A 610 -13.47 -6.74 -20.13
N GLU A 611 -13.70 -6.85 -21.45
CA GLU A 611 -12.70 -6.48 -22.45
C GLU A 611 -12.31 -5.00 -22.31
N GLN A 612 -11.01 -4.79 -22.12
CA GLN A 612 -10.44 -3.46 -21.90
C GLN A 612 -10.30 -2.71 -23.22
N GLY A 613 -10.78 -1.47 -23.24
CA GLY A 613 -10.52 -0.53 -24.33
C GLY A 613 -9.14 0.11 -24.22
N ASP A 614 -8.83 1.01 -25.15
CA ASP A 614 -7.64 1.87 -25.04
C ASP A 614 -7.86 2.91 -23.94
N MET A 615 -7.06 2.83 -22.87
CA MET A 615 -7.11 3.74 -21.74
C MET A 615 -6.10 4.86 -21.93
N ALA A 616 -6.50 6.11 -21.70
CA ALA A 616 -5.56 7.23 -21.77
C ALA A 616 -4.59 7.16 -20.58
N LEU A 617 -3.29 7.10 -20.88
CA LEU A 617 -2.19 6.99 -19.90
C LEU A 617 -1.27 8.21 -20.02
N SER A 618 -0.98 8.86 -18.89
CA SER A 618 0.09 9.83 -18.74
C SER A 618 0.94 9.46 -17.54
N VAL A 619 2.26 9.36 -17.71
CA VAL A 619 3.23 9.08 -16.66
C VAL A 619 4.33 10.14 -16.72
N LYS A 620 4.68 10.72 -15.57
CA LYS A 620 5.87 11.55 -15.41
C LYS A 620 6.64 11.08 -14.19
N ALA A 621 7.96 10.96 -14.29
CA ALA A 621 8.79 10.54 -13.18
C ALA A 621 10.22 11.09 -13.31
N ARG A 622 10.91 11.17 -12.18
CA ARG A 622 12.36 11.38 -12.12
C ARG A 622 13.03 10.11 -11.65
N VAL A 623 14.01 9.61 -12.39
CA VAL A 623 14.70 8.35 -12.10
C VAL A 623 16.17 8.64 -11.80
N GLY A 624 16.54 8.44 -10.54
CA GLY A 624 17.92 8.50 -10.07
C GLY A 624 18.52 7.10 -9.91
N ALA A 625 19.84 7.01 -9.98
CA ALA A 625 20.61 5.82 -9.66
C ALA A 625 21.78 6.21 -8.73
N GLY A 626 22.22 5.29 -7.87
CA GLY A 626 23.28 5.54 -6.90
C GLY A 626 22.78 6.18 -5.60
N ARG A 627 23.67 6.83 -4.83
CA ARG A 627 23.26 7.53 -3.60
C ARG A 627 22.45 8.79 -3.94
N ALA A 628 21.26 8.89 -3.38
CA ALA A 628 20.37 10.03 -3.52
C ALA A 628 21.12 11.37 -3.28
N GLY A 629 21.13 12.24 -4.30
CA GLY A 629 21.66 13.61 -4.21
C GLY A 629 22.99 13.87 -4.94
N GLU A 630 23.72 12.84 -5.37
CA GLU A 630 25.03 13.03 -6.04
C GLU A 630 24.90 13.21 -7.56
N VAL A 631 23.95 12.52 -8.21
CA VAL A 631 23.68 12.62 -9.65
C VAL A 631 22.28 13.19 -9.89
N ALA A 632 22.16 14.15 -10.81
CA ALA A 632 20.86 14.70 -11.20
C ALA A 632 20.00 13.61 -11.88
N PRO A 633 18.80 13.32 -11.36
CA PRO A 633 17.97 12.24 -11.88
C PRO A 633 17.51 12.52 -13.31
N GLY A 634 17.42 11.45 -14.11
CA GLY A 634 16.83 11.49 -15.45
C GLY A 634 15.34 11.80 -15.39
N GLN A 635 14.78 12.34 -16.47
CA GLN A 635 13.34 12.62 -16.57
C GLN A 635 12.68 11.64 -17.53
N LEU A 636 11.54 11.11 -17.13
CA LEU A 636 10.69 10.25 -17.95
C LEU A 636 9.33 10.92 -18.05
N SER A 637 8.85 11.13 -19.27
CA SER A 637 7.45 11.43 -19.55
C SER A 637 6.93 10.53 -20.65
N LEU A 638 5.73 9.98 -20.44
CA LEU A 638 5.08 9.07 -21.34
C LEU A 638 3.61 9.45 -21.44
N THR A 639 3.09 9.63 -22.64
CA THR A 639 1.67 9.98 -22.87
C THR A 639 1.12 9.22 -24.05
N GLY A 640 0.04 8.46 -23.86
CA GLY A 640 -0.49 7.57 -24.88
C GLY A 640 -1.71 6.77 -24.43
N ALA A 641 -1.86 5.60 -25.04
CA ALA A 641 -2.90 4.64 -24.75
C ALA A 641 -2.32 3.32 -24.23
N LEU A 642 -2.92 2.80 -23.16
CA LEU A 642 -2.63 1.47 -22.60
C LEU A 642 -3.87 0.60 -22.73
N ARG A 643 -3.70 -0.64 -23.18
CA ARG A 643 -4.72 -1.69 -23.16
C ARG A 643 -4.21 -2.85 -22.32
N LEU A 644 -4.94 -3.18 -21.27
CA LEU A 644 -4.63 -4.32 -20.41
C LEU A 644 -5.20 -5.62 -21.01
N PRO A 645 -4.59 -6.78 -20.71
CA PRO A 645 -5.14 -8.07 -21.11
C PRO A 645 -6.45 -8.35 -20.36
N ALA A 646 -7.42 -8.99 -21.03
CA ALA A 646 -8.66 -9.43 -20.39
C ALA A 646 -8.41 -10.68 -19.51
N PRO A 647 -9.02 -10.79 -18.31
CA PRO A 647 -8.88 -11.99 -17.47
C PRO A 647 -9.45 -13.22 -18.18
N GLY A 648 -8.74 -14.35 -18.13
CA GLY A 648 -9.20 -15.60 -18.74
C GLY A 648 -9.07 -15.67 -20.27
N ALA A 649 -8.59 -14.62 -20.94
CA ALA A 649 -8.32 -14.66 -22.38
C ALA A 649 -7.11 -15.54 -22.68
N SER A 650 -7.35 -16.82 -22.93
CA SER A 650 -6.37 -17.81 -23.41
C SER A 650 -5.99 -17.63 -24.90
N GLY A 651 -6.15 -16.43 -25.46
CA GLY A 651 -6.12 -16.16 -26.90
C GLY A 651 -5.60 -14.78 -27.31
N GLY A 652 -4.44 -14.35 -26.82
CA GLY A 652 -3.60 -13.39 -27.54
C GLY A 652 -3.91 -11.89 -27.43
N ALA A 653 -4.96 -11.46 -26.74
CA ALA A 653 -5.13 -10.03 -26.38
C ALA A 653 -4.18 -9.65 -25.22
N GLY A 654 -2.88 -9.57 -25.53
CA GLY A 654 -1.83 -9.20 -24.57
C GLY A 654 -1.84 -7.71 -24.24
N LEU A 655 -1.06 -7.35 -23.21
CA LEU A 655 -0.80 -5.94 -22.87
C LEU A 655 -0.28 -5.20 -24.10
N ARG A 656 -0.89 -4.05 -24.41
CA ARG A 656 -0.47 -3.17 -25.50
C ARG A 656 -0.34 -1.74 -24.99
N LEU A 657 0.76 -1.10 -25.36
CA LEU A 657 1.06 0.29 -25.07
C LEU A 657 1.38 1.00 -26.39
N ASP A 658 0.74 2.13 -26.67
CA ASP A 658 1.06 3.01 -27.78
C ASP A 658 1.19 4.44 -27.24
N ALA A 659 2.43 4.90 -27.09
CA ALA A 659 2.69 6.16 -26.39
C ALA A 659 3.79 6.98 -27.05
N ARG A 660 3.73 8.30 -26.84
CA ARG A 660 4.86 9.18 -27.05
C ARG A 660 5.69 9.19 -25.77
N ALA A 661 6.97 8.87 -25.89
CA ALA A 661 7.92 8.91 -24.79
C ALA A 661 8.92 10.06 -25.01
N GLN A 662 9.17 10.82 -23.95
CA GLN A 662 10.29 11.73 -23.84
C GLN A 662 11.07 11.34 -22.58
N ILE A 663 12.28 10.83 -22.80
CA ILE A 663 13.24 10.38 -21.82
C ILE A 663 14.45 11.30 -21.96
N ASP A 664 14.85 11.97 -20.89
CA ASP A 664 16.00 12.87 -20.88
C ASP A 664 17.01 12.38 -19.82
N ARG A 665 18.19 11.95 -20.27
CA ARG A 665 19.33 11.47 -19.46
C ARG A 665 18.98 10.39 -18.42
N LEU A 666 18.35 9.29 -18.85
CA LEU A 666 18.12 8.13 -18.00
C LEU A 666 19.45 7.39 -17.73
N PRO A 667 19.80 7.04 -16.48
CA PRO A 667 21.07 6.42 -16.14
C PRO A 667 21.11 4.94 -16.57
N ALA A 668 21.39 4.68 -17.84
CA ALA A 668 21.36 3.33 -18.44
C ALA A 668 22.39 2.38 -17.81
N HIS A 669 23.52 2.92 -17.34
CA HIS A 669 24.54 2.18 -16.62
C HIS A 669 24.04 1.52 -15.32
N ALA A 670 22.99 2.06 -14.68
CA ALA A 670 22.38 1.45 -13.50
C ALA A 670 21.70 0.10 -13.79
N LEU A 671 21.39 -0.17 -15.06
CA LEU A 671 20.78 -1.42 -15.52
C LEU A 671 21.82 -2.44 -16.01
N GLU A 672 23.11 -2.08 -16.03
CA GLU A 672 24.19 -2.98 -16.47
C GLU A 672 24.17 -4.36 -15.81
N PRO A 673 23.86 -4.52 -14.50
CA PRO A 673 23.84 -5.84 -13.89
C PRO A 673 22.85 -6.83 -14.52
N TYR A 674 21.83 -6.35 -15.25
CA TYR A 674 20.89 -7.23 -15.97
C TYR A 674 21.45 -7.83 -17.27
N PHE A 675 22.54 -7.29 -17.79
CA PHE A 675 23.13 -7.73 -19.06
C PHE A 675 24.67 -7.79 -19.05
N ALA A 676 25.30 -7.56 -17.89
CA ALA A 676 26.75 -7.62 -17.67
C ALA A 676 27.34 -8.98 -18.07
N ASP A 677 26.59 -10.06 -17.87
CA ASP A 677 26.97 -11.41 -18.26
C ASP A 677 27.15 -11.57 -19.78
N ARG A 678 26.51 -10.72 -20.59
CA ARG A 678 26.59 -10.72 -22.07
C ARG A 678 27.66 -9.80 -22.64
N LEU A 679 28.29 -8.96 -21.81
CA LEU A 679 29.28 -7.98 -22.23
C LEU A 679 30.69 -8.36 -21.76
N ASN A 680 31.70 -8.10 -22.61
CA ASN A 680 33.13 -8.20 -22.28
C ASN A 680 33.73 -6.83 -21.92
N LEU A 681 32.91 -5.93 -21.39
CA LEU A 681 33.29 -4.60 -20.94
C LEU A 681 32.57 -4.25 -19.63
N GLU A 682 33.15 -3.34 -18.87
CA GLU A 682 32.52 -2.72 -17.71
C GLU A 682 31.93 -1.36 -18.12
N LEU A 683 30.62 -1.18 -18.05
CA LEU A 683 29.96 0.09 -18.35
C LEU A 683 29.99 0.99 -17.09
N LEU A 684 30.74 2.09 -17.14
CA LEU A 684 30.87 3.00 -15.99
C LEU A 684 29.76 4.03 -15.94
N ARG A 685 29.46 4.62 -17.11
CA ARG A 685 28.44 5.65 -17.28
C ARG A 685 27.87 5.58 -18.68
N ALA A 686 26.58 5.87 -18.76
CA ALA A 686 25.83 6.04 -19.99
C ALA A 686 24.50 6.70 -19.63
N ASP A 687 24.24 7.89 -20.19
CA ASP A 687 22.99 8.62 -20.01
C ASP A 687 22.19 8.55 -21.30
N ALA A 688 21.08 7.81 -21.28
CA ALA A 688 20.26 7.55 -22.44
C ALA A 688 19.09 8.53 -22.53
N SER A 689 18.91 9.17 -23.67
CA SER A 689 17.73 9.99 -23.96
C SER A 689 16.98 9.45 -25.18
N TYR A 690 15.67 9.63 -25.20
CA TYR A 690 14.81 9.18 -26.30
C TYR A 690 13.60 10.10 -26.44
N ARG A 691 13.29 10.52 -27.66
CA ARG A 691 12.08 11.28 -27.99
C ARG A 691 11.41 10.65 -29.20
N GLY A 692 10.25 10.04 -29.01
CA GLY A 692 9.59 9.31 -30.09
C GLY A 692 8.32 8.58 -29.69
N ARG A 693 7.81 7.76 -30.61
CA ARG A 693 6.68 6.86 -30.40
C ARG A 693 7.19 5.47 -30.02
N VAL A 694 6.64 4.92 -28.95
CA VAL A 694 6.88 3.57 -28.45
C VAL A 694 5.58 2.79 -28.60
N GLN A 695 5.62 1.69 -29.35
CA GLN A 695 4.54 0.71 -29.41
C GLN A 695 5.06 -0.61 -28.85
N LEU A 696 4.53 -1.03 -27.70
CA LEU A 696 4.89 -2.27 -27.05
C LEU A 696 3.66 -3.18 -27.03
N GLY A 697 3.86 -4.47 -27.29
CA GLY A 697 2.85 -5.51 -27.20
C GLY A 697 3.42 -6.79 -26.61
N LEU A 698 2.60 -7.55 -25.90
CA LEU A 698 2.95 -8.88 -25.37
C LEU A 698 2.04 -10.00 -25.92
N PRO A 699 1.97 -10.23 -27.25
CA PRO A 699 1.17 -11.31 -27.82
C PRO A 699 1.64 -12.68 -27.31
N GLY A 700 0.77 -13.43 -26.63
CA GLY A 700 1.11 -14.73 -26.06
C GLY A 700 2.29 -14.69 -25.07
N GLY A 701 2.56 -13.54 -24.46
CA GLY A 701 3.68 -13.32 -23.54
C GLY A 701 5.03 -12.98 -24.20
N ALA A 702 5.14 -12.99 -25.53
CA ALA A 702 6.37 -12.64 -26.24
C ALA A 702 6.44 -11.13 -26.54
N LEU A 703 7.62 -10.50 -26.41
CA LEU A 703 7.79 -9.06 -26.60
C LEU A 703 7.75 -8.67 -28.09
N ALA A 704 6.77 -7.84 -28.46
CA ALA A 704 6.75 -7.08 -29.70
C ALA A 704 7.00 -5.59 -29.39
N LEU A 705 7.98 -4.97 -30.05
CA LEU A 705 8.38 -3.59 -29.81
C LEU A 705 8.58 -2.86 -31.14
N LYS A 706 7.91 -1.72 -31.31
CA LYS A 706 8.20 -0.74 -32.36
C LYS A 706 8.61 0.59 -31.76
N LEU A 707 9.77 1.10 -32.15
CA LEU A 707 10.26 2.43 -31.77
C LEU A 707 10.36 3.30 -33.01
N GLN A 708 9.93 4.56 -32.92
CA GLN A 708 10.09 5.55 -33.98
C GLN A 708 10.42 6.92 -33.39
N GLY A 709 11.66 7.39 -33.53
CA GLY A 709 12.06 8.69 -32.96
C GLY A 709 13.57 8.94 -32.97
N ASP A 710 14.02 9.84 -32.11
CA ASP A 710 15.43 10.18 -31.94
C ASP A 710 15.93 9.63 -30.60
N ALA A 711 17.12 9.04 -30.59
CA ALA A 711 17.80 8.56 -29.39
C ALA A 711 19.17 9.24 -29.24
N THR A 712 19.60 9.50 -28.01
CA THR A 712 20.98 9.91 -27.73
C THR A 712 21.56 9.04 -26.61
N LEU A 713 22.86 8.79 -26.69
CA LEU A 713 23.62 8.19 -25.61
C LEU A 713 24.78 9.11 -25.28
N ASP A 714 24.64 9.84 -24.19
CA ASP A 714 25.55 10.88 -23.75
C ASP A 714 26.46 10.39 -22.61
N ASP A 715 27.64 10.99 -22.49
CA ASP A 715 28.66 10.72 -21.47
C ASP A 715 28.97 9.22 -21.29
N LEU A 716 29.05 8.45 -22.39
CA LEU A 716 29.39 7.04 -22.29
C LEU A 716 30.86 6.86 -21.92
N SER A 717 31.11 5.97 -20.96
CA SER A 717 32.46 5.53 -20.60
C SER A 717 32.44 4.05 -20.23
N ALA A 718 33.33 3.29 -20.85
CA ALA A 718 33.47 1.85 -20.65
C ALA A 718 34.95 1.42 -20.59
N ASN A 719 35.21 0.42 -19.76
CA ASN A 719 36.54 -0.17 -19.58
C ASN A 719 36.60 -1.64 -20.03
N THR A 720 37.81 -2.12 -20.27
CA THR A 720 38.10 -3.55 -20.33
C THR A 720 37.90 -4.21 -18.95
N LEU A 721 37.61 -5.51 -18.93
CA LEU A 721 37.41 -6.27 -17.68
C LEU A 721 38.73 -6.58 -16.95
N SER A 722 39.77 -6.99 -17.67
CA SER A 722 41.10 -7.27 -17.10
C SER A 722 42.22 -7.11 -18.15
N PRO A 723 43.27 -6.32 -17.90
CA PRO A 723 43.33 -5.27 -16.87
C PRO A 723 42.28 -4.20 -17.15
N ALA A 724 41.82 -3.46 -16.13
CA ALA A 724 40.77 -2.46 -16.29
C ALA A 724 41.33 -1.14 -16.85
N GLU A 725 41.25 -0.97 -18.17
CA GLU A 725 41.74 0.18 -18.95
C GLU A 725 40.60 0.84 -19.73
N ASP A 726 40.76 2.13 -20.05
CA ASP A 726 39.82 2.87 -20.89
C ASP A 726 39.70 2.19 -22.26
N LEU A 727 38.47 1.75 -22.61
CA LEU A 727 38.18 1.01 -23.84
C LEU A 727 37.43 1.87 -24.86
N LEU A 728 36.30 2.43 -24.43
CA LEU A 728 35.40 3.26 -25.24
C LEU A 728 34.91 4.43 -24.39
N ALA A 729 34.95 5.63 -24.94
CA ALA A 729 34.29 6.77 -24.33
C ALA A 729 33.76 7.72 -25.41
N TRP A 730 32.66 8.41 -25.15
CA TRP A 730 32.22 9.52 -26.00
C TRP A 730 31.33 10.48 -25.24
N LYS A 731 31.31 11.74 -25.69
CA LYS A 731 30.43 12.75 -25.12
C LYS A 731 28.99 12.60 -25.59
N SER A 732 28.78 12.33 -26.87
CA SER A 732 27.43 12.19 -27.44
C SER A 732 27.42 11.28 -28.67
N LEU A 733 26.53 10.29 -28.65
CA LEU A 733 26.12 9.50 -29.80
C LEU A 733 24.65 9.80 -30.08
N GLN A 734 24.38 10.56 -31.14
CA GLN A 734 23.03 10.92 -31.58
C GLN A 734 22.58 9.96 -32.69
N VAL A 735 21.42 9.34 -32.51
CA VAL A 735 20.79 8.41 -33.45
C VAL A 735 19.44 9.00 -33.84
N ARG A 736 19.39 9.69 -34.97
CA ARG A 736 18.19 10.41 -35.44
C ARG A 736 17.35 9.55 -36.38
N GLY A 737 16.03 9.63 -36.21
CA GLY A 737 15.08 8.86 -37.00
C GLY A 737 15.23 7.34 -36.86
N LEU A 738 15.57 6.86 -35.66
CA LEU A 738 15.57 5.44 -35.29
C LEU A 738 14.19 4.83 -35.53
N GLN A 739 14.17 3.73 -36.27
CA GLN A 739 13.04 2.83 -36.46
C GLN A 739 13.49 1.43 -36.08
N LEU A 740 12.94 0.90 -34.98
CA LEU A 740 13.15 -0.47 -34.55
C LEU A 740 11.83 -1.21 -34.68
N ASN A 741 11.78 -2.34 -35.39
CA ASN A 741 10.66 -3.27 -35.35
C ASN A 741 11.17 -4.64 -34.88
N LEU A 742 10.81 -5.00 -33.65
CA LEU A 742 11.00 -6.32 -33.06
C LEU A 742 9.63 -7.00 -32.99
N THR A 743 9.42 -8.04 -33.80
CA THR A 743 8.20 -8.85 -33.76
C THR A 743 8.61 -10.31 -33.58
N PRO A 744 8.08 -11.02 -32.57
CA PRO A 744 8.40 -12.44 -32.37
C PRO A 744 8.20 -13.27 -33.64
N GLY A 745 9.20 -14.07 -34.01
CA GLY A 745 9.16 -14.92 -35.21
C GLY A 745 9.48 -14.22 -36.54
N GLN A 746 9.70 -12.89 -36.55
CA GLN A 746 10.15 -12.16 -37.74
C GLN A 746 11.60 -11.65 -37.57
N ALA A 747 12.26 -11.35 -38.69
CA ALA A 747 13.56 -10.67 -38.68
C ALA A 747 13.43 -9.31 -37.97
N THR A 748 14.33 -9.02 -37.02
CA THR A 748 14.41 -7.70 -36.41
C THR A 748 14.79 -6.68 -37.48
N GLN A 749 14.01 -5.60 -37.61
CA GLN A 749 14.33 -4.51 -38.53
C GLN A 749 14.86 -3.31 -37.74
N VAL A 750 16.01 -2.79 -38.14
CA VAL A 750 16.62 -1.59 -37.57
C VAL A 750 16.95 -0.63 -38.70
N ALA A 751 16.32 0.54 -38.72
CA ALA A 751 16.65 1.62 -39.64
C ALA A 751 17.00 2.89 -38.87
N VAL A 752 18.11 3.55 -39.22
CA VAL A 752 18.52 4.84 -38.65
C VAL A 752 18.68 5.83 -39.80
N ARG A 753 18.13 7.04 -39.65
CA ARG A 753 18.21 8.07 -40.72
C ARG A 753 19.55 8.78 -40.73
N GLU A 754 20.13 9.08 -39.56
CA GLU A 754 21.39 9.79 -39.42
C GLU A 754 22.01 9.45 -38.06
N THR A 755 23.33 9.27 -38.02
CA THR A 755 24.09 9.05 -36.79
C THR A 755 25.19 10.10 -36.64
N VAL A 756 25.36 10.69 -35.46
CA VAL A 756 26.46 11.61 -35.16
C VAL A 756 27.18 11.16 -33.89
N LEU A 757 28.48 10.90 -33.99
CA LEU A 757 29.33 10.55 -32.85
C LEU A 757 30.35 11.67 -32.62
N SER A 758 30.33 12.26 -31.43
CA SER A 758 31.15 13.43 -31.07
C SER A 758 32.04 13.18 -29.87
N ASP A 759 33.26 13.74 -29.92
CA ASP A 759 34.27 13.68 -28.85
C ASP A 759 34.49 12.23 -28.38
N TYR A 760 34.79 11.34 -29.32
CA TYR A 760 34.88 9.90 -29.06
C TYR A 760 36.33 9.42 -28.89
N PHE A 761 36.48 8.40 -28.06
CA PHE A 761 37.71 7.69 -27.78
C PHE A 761 37.50 6.19 -27.98
N ALA A 762 38.41 5.53 -28.68
CA ALA A 762 38.46 4.08 -28.76
C ALA A 762 39.89 3.56 -28.62
N ARG A 763 40.07 2.50 -27.83
CA ARG A 763 41.31 1.72 -27.77
C ARG A 763 41.19 0.50 -28.67
N VAL A 764 41.95 0.49 -29.76
CA VAL A 764 41.96 -0.60 -30.73
C VAL A 764 43.25 -1.39 -30.57
N ILE A 765 43.13 -2.64 -30.18
CA ILE A 765 44.26 -3.54 -29.98
C ILE A 765 44.11 -4.71 -30.96
N ILE A 766 45.14 -4.93 -31.78
CA ILE A 766 45.37 -6.20 -32.47
C ILE A 766 46.14 -7.09 -31.49
N ASP A 767 45.54 -8.22 -31.11
CA ASP A 767 46.17 -9.18 -30.21
C ASP A 767 47.26 -10.01 -30.91
N GLU A 768 47.94 -10.88 -30.15
CA GLU A 768 49.02 -11.73 -30.68
C GLU A 768 48.53 -12.76 -31.72
N GLY A 769 47.21 -13.02 -31.76
CA GLY A 769 46.55 -13.87 -32.75
C GLY A 769 46.04 -13.10 -33.97
N GLY A 770 46.22 -11.79 -34.03
CA GLY A 770 45.75 -10.93 -35.13
C GLY A 770 44.28 -10.53 -35.04
N LYS A 771 43.57 -10.79 -33.93
CA LYS A 771 42.17 -10.36 -33.73
C LYS A 771 42.10 -8.97 -33.11
N ILE A 772 41.02 -8.24 -33.44
CA ILE A 772 40.76 -6.91 -32.89
C ILE A 772 39.89 -7.04 -31.62
N ASN A 773 40.29 -6.39 -30.53
CA ASN A 773 39.58 -6.41 -29.24
C ASN A 773 38.08 -5.99 -29.34
N LEU A 774 37.74 -5.05 -30.23
CA LEU A 774 36.36 -4.57 -30.42
C LEU A 774 35.41 -5.60 -31.07
N GLN A 775 35.94 -6.67 -31.68
CA GLN A 775 35.09 -7.72 -32.27
C GLN A 775 34.46 -8.63 -31.21
N GLY A 776 35.00 -8.64 -29.99
CA GLY A 776 34.58 -9.53 -28.90
C GLY A 776 33.80 -8.84 -27.78
N LEU A 777 33.22 -7.64 -27.99
CA LEU A 777 32.52 -6.89 -26.92
C LEU A 777 31.25 -7.57 -26.42
N VAL A 778 30.58 -8.34 -27.28
CA VAL A 778 29.40 -9.16 -26.94
C VAL A 778 29.86 -10.61 -26.85
N LYS A 779 29.58 -11.29 -25.74
CA LYS A 779 29.93 -12.70 -25.56
C LYS A 779 29.10 -13.57 -26.51
N GLN A 780 29.75 -14.48 -27.23
CA GLN A 780 29.04 -15.46 -28.06
C GLN A 780 28.50 -16.59 -27.16
N PRO A 781 27.25 -17.07 -27.38
CA PRO A 781 26.73 -18.22 -26.66
C PRO A 781 27.54 -19.47 -27.00
N GLY A 782 28.30 -20.01 -26.04
CA GLY A 782 29.08 -21.24 -26.21
C GLY A 782 30.59 -21.12 -25.93
N GLU A 783 31.13 -19.92 -25.74
CA GLU A 783 32.50 -19.74 -25.22
C GLU A 783 32.51 -20.01 -23.70
N ALA A 784 32.56 -21.29 -23.32
CA ALA A 784 32.97 -21.68 -21.98
C ALA A 784 34.49 -21.46 -21.82
N PRO A 785 34.96 -21.02 -20.64
CA PRO A 785 36.39 -20.87 -20.38
C PRO A 785 37.07 -22.24 -20.53
N THR A 786 38.19 -22.24 -21.23
CA THR A 786 39.04 -23.40 -21.56
C THR A 786 39.07 -24.47 -20.47
N GLY A 787 38.37 -25.58 -20.73
CA GLY A 787 38.42 -26.83 -19.99
C GLY A 787 37.86 -27.94 -20.87
N GLU A 788 38.77 -28.77 -21.40
CA GLU A 788 38.59 -30.05 -22.11
C GLU A 788 37.49 -30.15 -23.21
N PRO A 789 37.85 -30.44 -24.48
CA PRO A 789 36.87 -30.52 -25.56
C PRO A 789 35.97 -31.76 -25.40
N ALA A 790 34.71 -31.53 -25.04
CA ALA A 790 33.65 -32.52 -25.21
C ALA A 790 33.36 -32.69 -26.72
N PRO A 791 33.01 -33.91 -27.20
CA PRO A 791 32.77 -34.16 -28.61
C PRO A 791 31.59 -33.33 -29.14
N PRO A 792 31.63 -32.88 -30.40
CA PRO A 792 30.64 -31.98 -30.97
C PRO A 792 29.29 -32.66 -31.07
N GLN A 793 28.42 -32.40 -30.09
CA GLN A 793 27.00 -32.70 -30.21
C GLN A 793 26.39 -31.60 -31.08
N ALA A 794 25.76 -32.00 -32.19
CA ALA A 794 25.16 -31.12 -33.18
C ALA A 794 24.23 -30.11 -32.49
N ALA A 795 24.71 -28.88 -32.35
CA ALA A 795 23.90 -27.75 -31.95
C ALA A 795 22.85 -27.56 -33.05
N ALA A 796 21.61 -27.91 -32.74
CA ALA A 796 20.47 -27.59 -33.57
C ALA A 796 20.49 -26.07 -33.84
N THR A 797 20.66 -25.72 -35.11
CA THR A 797 20.56 -24.37 -35.64
C THR A 797 19.14 -23.85 -35.42
N ALA A 798 18.89 -23.21 -34.28
CA ALA A 798 17.84 -22.22 -34.15
C ALA A 798 18.40 -20.86 -34.60
N SER A 799 18.83 -20.77 -35.86
CA SER A 799 19.16 -19.50 -36.49
C SER A 799 17.83 -18.80 -36.78
N GLY A 800 17.41 -17.90 -35.90
CA GLY A 800 16.32 -16.99 -36.22
C GLY A 800 16.61 -16.22 -37.52
N PRO A 801 15.59 -15.67 -38.20
CA PRO A 801 15.78 -14.93 -39.43
C PRO A 801 16.78 -13.77 -39.21
N ALA A 802 17.75 -13.63 -40.13
CA ALA A 802 18.78 -12.60 -40.04
C ALA A 802 18.16 -11.19 -39.98
N PRO A 803 18.70 -10.27 -39.16
CA PRO A 803 18.13 -8.93 -39.01
C PRO A 803 18.29 -8.10 -40.29
N ASP A 804 17.32 -7.22 -40.61
CA ASP A 804 17.44 -6.19 -41.66
C ASP A 804 17.94 -4.89 -41.02
N ILE A 805 19.17 -4.50 -41.34
CA ILE A 805 19.86 -3.35 -40.75
C ILE A 805 20.14 -2.33 -41.85
N ARG A 806 19.64 -1.12 -41.67
CA ARG A 806 19.84 0.03 -42.55
C ARG A 806 20.32 1.22 -41.74
N LEU A 807 21.51 1.71 -42.04
CA LEU A 807 22.10 2.84 -41.35
C LEU A 807 22.27 3.98 -42.34
N GLY A 808 21.77 5.16 -41.98
CA GLY A 808 21.96 6.39 -42.74
C GLY A 808 23.40 6.92 -42.62
N PRO A 809 23.69 8.13 -43.13
CA PRO A 809 25.02 8.69 -43.00
C PRO A 809 25.43 8.78 -41.53
N ILE A 810 26.68 8.41 -41.25
CA ILE A 810 27.35 8.50 -39.96
C ILE A 810 28.34 9.66 -40.04
N SER A 811 28.21 10.64 -39.14
CA SER A 811 29.19 11.72 -38.97
C SER A 811 30.04 11.46 -37.73
N LEU A 812 31.35 11.61 -37.88
CA LEU A 812 32.35 11.48 -36.83
C LEU A 812 32.96 12.85 -36.58
N VAL A 813 32.96 13.30 -35.32
CA VAL A 813 33.46 14.64 -34.94
C VAL A 813 34.45 14.51 -33.80
N ASN A 814 35.67 15.02 -34.01
CA ASN A 814 36.71 15.16 -32.99
C ASN A 814 37.05 13.84 -32.24
N GLY A 815 37.39 12.80 -33.00
CA GLY A 815 37.74 11.49 -32.47
C GLY A 815 39.21 11.31 -32.11
N ARG A 816 39.46 10.41 -31.15
CA ARG A 816 40.78 9.88 -30.81
C ARG A 816 40.76 8.37 -30.81
N VAL A 817 41.71 7.75 -31.51
CA VAL A 817 41.88 6.30 -31.50
C VAL A 817 43.31 5.98 -31.07
N LEU A 818 43.45 5.24 -29.98
CA LEU A 818 44.73 4.68 -29.58
C LEU A 818 44.83 3.27 -30.15
N PHE A 819 45.67 3.11 -31.16
CA PHE A 819 45.91 1.85 -31.83
C PHE A 819 47.13 1.15 -31.23
N SER A 820 47.07 -0.15 -31.07
CA SER A 820 48.19 -0.97 -30.62
C SER A 820 48.21 -2.29 -31.39
N ASP A 821 49.34 -2.59 -32.00
CA ASP A 821 49.60 -3.85 -32.69
C ASP A 821 50.53 -4.71 -31.82
N ARG A 822 49.97 -5.76 -31.21
CA ARG A 822 50.71 -6.73 -30.40
C ARG A 822 51.10 -7.98 -31.19
N PHE A 823 50.67 -8.10 -32.45
CA PHE A 823 51.06 -9.15 -33.39
C PHE A 823 52.50 -8.95 -33.90
N ILE A 824 52.96 -7.70 -33.93
CA ILE A 824 54.38 -7.36 -34.18
C ILE A 824 55.14 -7.34 -32.86
N LYS A 825 56.35 -7.91 -32.85
CA LYS A 825 57.30 -7.83 -31.73
C LYS A 825 58.58 -7.14 -32.20
N PRO A 826 59.07 -6.10 -31.51
CA PRO A 826 58.44 -5.42 -30.37
C PRO A 826 57.07 -4.80 -30.73
N ASN A 827 56.22 -4.51 -29.74
CA ASN A 827 54.87 -4.02 -30.04
C ASN A 827 54.91 -2.62 -30.69
N TYR A 828 53.95 -2.32 -31.56
CA TYR A 828 53.77 -0.98 -32.13
C TYR A 828 52.54 -0.31 -31.52
N THR A 829 52.63 0.98 -31.22
CA THR A 829 51.49 1.78 -30.78
C THR A 829 51.40 3.06 -31.60
N ALA A 830 50.17 3.52 -31.84
CA ALA A 830 49.92 4.75 -32.57
C ALA A 830 48.75 5.55 -31.97
N ASN A 831 48.88 6.87 -31.95
CA ASN A 831 47.84 7.79 -31.52
C ASN A 831 47.26 8.54 -32.73
N LEU A 832 46.00 8.24 -33.05
CA LEU A 832 45.22 8.94 -34.05
C LEU A 832 44.33 9.96 -33.33
N SER A 833 44.35 11.22 -33.78
CA SER A 833 43.63 12.33 -33.14
C SER A 833 42.96 13.23 -34.17
N GLU A 834 42.05 14.09 -33.72
CA GLU A 834 41.27 15.00 -34.56
C GLU A 834 40.49 14.28 -35.68
N LEU A 835 40.14 13.01 -35.45
CA LEU A 835 39.46 12.19 -36.44
C LEU A 835 38.06 12.75 -36.70
N THR A 836 37.84 13.29 -37.90
CA THR A 836 36.59 13.90 -38.32
C THR A 836 36.26 13.44 -39.73
N GLY A 837 35.02 13.01 -39.95
CA GLY A 837 34.64 12.41 -41.23
C GLY A 837 33.18 12.04 -41.34
N SER A 838 32.82 11.42 -42.45
CA SER A 838 31.49 10.88 -42.72
C SER A 838 31.55 9.57 -43.47
N LEU A 839 30.61 8.66 -43.15
CA LEU A 839 30.30 7.46 -43.92
C LEU A 839 28.86 7.59 -44.42
N GLY A 840 28.61 7.33 -45.70
CA GLY A 840 27.27 7.38 -46.31
C GLY A 840 26.33 6.30 -45.78
N ALA A 841 25.10 6.24 -46.29
CA ALA A 841 24.14 5.22 -45.88
C ALA A 841 24.53 3.83 -46.40
N PHE A 842 24.43 2.81 -45.55
CA PHE A 842 24.71 1.40 -45.87
C PHE A 842 23.66 0.45 -45.26
N SER A 843 23.51 -0.73 -45.85
CA SER A 843 22.59 -1.76 -45.37
C SER A 843 23.12 -3.17 -45.63
N ASN A 844 22.60 -4.15 -44.87
CA ASN A 844 22.81 -5.58 -45.15
C ASN A 844 21.71 -6.19 -46.04
N ALA A 845 20.67 -5.43 -46.39
CA ALA A 845 19.63 -5.84 -47.31
C ALA A 845 20.17 -5.90 -48.74
N GLN A 846 20.32 -7.12 -49.27
CA GLN A 846 20.82 -7.35 -50.63
C GLN A 846 19.71 -8.01 -51.47
N PRO A 847 19.25 -7.37 -52.57
CA PRO A 847 18.43 -8.04 -53.56
C PRO A 847 19.18 -9.24 -54.14
N ALA A 848 18.51 -10.39 -54.27
CA ALA A 848 19.14 -11.60 -54.81
C ALA A 848 19.78 -11.33 -56.18
N GLY A 849 21.11 -11.48 -56.29
CA GLY A 849 21.88 -11.30 -57.51
C GLY A 849 22.49 -9.90 -57.76
N ALA A 850 22.32 -8.92 -56.86
CA ALA A 850 22.96 -7.61 -56.97
C ALA A 850 24.25 -7.50 -56.14
N ALA A 851 25.19 -6.65 -56.57
CA ALA A 851 26.38 -6.31 -55.79
C ALA A 851 26.02 -5.54 -54.50
N PRO A 852 26.77 -5.65 -53.40
CA PRO A 852 26.52 -4.89 -52.17
C PRO A 852 26.60 -3.39 -52.44
N GLY A 853 25.63 -2.60 -51.95
CA GLY A 853 25.70 -1.13 -52.06
C GLY A 853 26.86 -0.58 -51.24
N LEU A 854 27.78 0.16 -51.85
CA LEU A 854 28.91 0.81 -51.18
C LEU A 854 28.55 2.22 -50.71
N ALA A 855 28.94 2.58 -49.48
CA ALA A 855 28.68 3.89 -48.90
C ALA A 855 29.92 4.79 -48.99
N ALA A 856 29.74 6.04 -49.45
CA ALA A 856 30.84 7.01 -49.56
C ALA A 856 31.50 7.29 -48.20
N LEU A 857 32.82 7.21 -48.13
CA LEU A 857 33.65 7.46 -46.95
C LEU A 857 34.50 8.71 -47.19
N SER A 858 34.59 9.59 -46.20
CA SER A 858 35.64 10.61 -46.09
C SER A 858 36.04 10.75 -44.63
N LEU A 859 37.33 10.67 -44.32
CA LEU A 859 37.88 10.76 -42.97
C LEU A 859 39.19 11.55 -43.01
N ARG A 860 39.34 12.51 -42.09
CA ARG A 860 40.57 13.29 -41.91
C ARG A 860 41.00 13.26 -40.46
N GLY A 861 42.29 13.41 -40.21
CA GLY A 861 42.82 13.53 -38.85
C GLY A 861 44.34 13.63 -38.82
N ARG A 862 44.91 13.40 -37.64
CA ARG A 862 46.36 13.42 -37.40
C ARG A 862 46.83 12.10 -36.80
N ALA A 863 47.92 11.55 -37.32
CA ALA A 863 48.65 10.41 -36.76
C ALA A 863 49.92 10.89 -36.04
N GLU A 864 50.21 10.34 -34.87
CA GLU A 864 51.36 10.74 -34.03
C GLU A 864 51.43 12.25 -33.79
N GLY A 865 50.27 12.90 -33.61
CA GLY A 865 50.15 14.33 -33.30
C GLY A 865 50.39 15.30 -34.46
N THR A 866 51.21 14.93 -35.45
CA THR A 866 51.65 15.86 -36.52
C THR A 866 51.31 15.38 -37.94
N ALA A 867 51.33 14.07 -38.22
CA ALA A 867 51.20 13.56 -39.60
C ALA A 867 49.75 13.66 -40.11
N ALA A 868 49.53 14.34 -41.23
CA ALA A 868 48.20 14.47 -41.81
C ALA A 868 47.72 13.13 -42.40
N LEU A 869 46.50 12.73 -42.04
CA LEU A 869 45.81 11.53 -42.51
C LEU A 869 44.53 11.93 -43.23
N GLU A 870 44.33 11.44 -44.45
CA GLU A 870 43.10 11.58 -45.23
C GLU A 870 42.72 10.21 -45.81
N ILE A 871 41.44 9.82 -45.74
CA ILE A 871 40.91 8.60 -46.33
C ILE A 871 39.60 8.95 -47.04
N ASP A 872 39.50 8.71 -48.34
CA ASP A 872 38.33 8.98 -49.16
C ASP A 872 37.97 7.73 -49.97
N GLY A 873 36.69 7.45 -50.24
CA GLY A 873 36.31 6.29 -51.05
C GLY A 873 34.91 5.80 -50.79
N GLN A 874 34.69 4.49 -50.85
CA GLN A 874 33.43 3.83 -50.53
C GLN A 874 33.66 2.52 -49.76
N LEU A 875 32.81 2.19 -48.79
CA LEU A 875 32.86 0.91 -48.07
C LEU A 875 31.46 0.45 -47.65
N ASN A 876 31.24 -0.86 -47.50
CA ASN A 876 30.06 -1.38 -46.81
C ASN A 876 30.49 -2.30 -45.64
N PRO A 877 30.36 -1.85 -44.38
CA PRO A 877 30.83 -2.62 -43.23
C PRO A 877 29.91 -3.80 -42.87
N LEU A 878 28.71 -3.89 -43.47
CA LEU A 878 27.75 -4.97 -43.25
C LEU A 878 27.80 -6.05 -44.34
N ALA A 879 28.57 -5.84 -45.40
CA ALA A 879 28.77 -6.83 -46.45
C ALA A 879 29.61 -8.01 -45.92
N GLN A 880 29.20 -9.23 -46.27
CA GLN A 880 29.96 -10.45 -46.01
C GLN A 880 30.20 -11.18 -47.34
N PRO A 881 31.44 -11.24 -47.86
CA PRO A 881 32.67 -10.65 -47.34
C PRO A 881 32.69 -9.11 -47.44
N LEU A 882 33.64 -8.47 -46.73
CA LEU A 882 33.82 -7.01 -46.72
C LEU A 882 34.06 -6.48 -48.14
N ALA A 883 33.32 -5.45 -48.55
CA ALA A 883 33.49 -4.77 -49.84
C ALA A 883 33.87 -3.30 -49.63
N LEU A 884 34.92 -2.83 -50.31
CA LEU A 884 35.41 -1.45 -50.20
C LEU A 884 36.21 -1.02 -51.45
N ASP A 885 36.28 0.28 -51.70
CA ASP A 885 37.14 0.95 -52.67
C ASP A 885 37.59 2.28 -52.06
N ILE A 886 38.77 2.29 -51.43
CA ILE A 886 39.25 3.44 -50.65
C ILE A 886 40.62 3.92 -51.13
N GLN A 887 40.83 5.22 -51.03
CA GLN A 887 42.11 5.89 -51.21
C GLN A 887 42.51 6.52 -49.89
N GLY A 888 43.70 6.18 -49.40
CA GLY A 888 44.27 6.74 -48.18
C GLY A 888 45.52 7.55 -48.49
N ARG A 889 45.67 8.71 -47.88
CA ARG A 889 46.84 9.58 -48.01
C ARG A 889 47.37 9.91 -46.62
N VAL A 890 48.64 9.59 -46.40
CA VAL A 890 49.39 9.96 -45.20
C VAL A 890 50.54 10.85 -45.63
N ARG A 891 50.78 11.94 -44.89
CA ARG A 891 51.87 12.89 -45.17
C ARG A 891 52.72 13.11 -43.93
N ASN A 892 54.04 13.11 -44.13
CA ASN A 892 55.04 13.44 -43.11
C ASN A 892 54.99 12.57 -41.84
N LEU A 893 54.62 11.29 -41.96
CA LEU A 893 54.67 10.35 -40.83
C LEU A 893 56.12 10.06 -40.44
N GLU A 894 56.46 10.19 -39.16
CA GLU A 894 57.81 9.88 -38.68
C GLU A 894 58.06 8.37 -38.78
N LEU A 895 59.21 8.00 -39.35
CA LEU A 895 59.57 6.60 -39.54
C LEU A 895 60.11 5.90 -38.28
N PRO A 896 60.87 6.53 -37.35
CA PRO A 896 61.44 5.80 -36.22
C PRO A 896 60.44 5.01 -35.37
N PRO A 897 59.21 5.52 -35.07
CA PRO A 897 58.18 4.72 -34.39
C PRO A 897 57.77 3.43 -35.12
N LEU A 898 57.92 3.37 -36.45
CA LEU A 898 57.62 2.21 -37.29
C LEU A 898 58.74 1.16 -37.32
N SER A 899 59.86 1.39 -36.62
CA SER A 899 60.98 0.44 -36.52
C SER A 899 60.56 -0.99 -36.16
N PRO A 900 59.54 -1.26 -35.31
CA PRO A 900 59.12 -2.63 -35.04
C PRO A 900 58.78 -3.45 -36.29
N TYR A 901 58.12 -2.84 -37.29
CA TYR A 901 57.80 -3.50 -38.55
C TYR A 901 59.06 -3.78 -39.37
N THR A 902 59.97 -2.82 -39.49
CA THR A 902 61.22 -3.03 -40.26
C THR A 902 62.18 -3.99 -39.58
N VAL A 903 62.17 -4.06 -38.24
CA VAL A 903 62.95 -5.06 -37.50
C VAL A 903 62.40 -6.48 -37.71
N LYS A 904 61.07 -6.66 -37.69
CA LYS A 904 60.43 -7.97 -37.93
C LYS A 904 60.67 -8.48 -39.35
N TYR A 905 60.57 -7.61 -40.36
CA TYR A 905 60.60 -8.04 -41.77
C TYR A 905 61.94 -7.82 -42.49
N ALA A 906 62.76 -6.86 -42.06
CA ALA A 906 64.05 -6.54 -42.69
C ALA A 906 65.26 -6.64 -41.73
N GLY A 907 65.05 -6.70 -40.42
CA GLY A 907 66.10 -6.86 -39.40
C GLY A 907 66.85 -5.57 -39.01
N TYR A 908 66.40 -4.41 -39.49
CA TYR A 908 67.01 -3.10 -39.20
C TYR A 908 66.00 -2.13 -38.60
N GLY A 909 66.42 -1.37 -37.59
CA GLY A 909 65.65 -0.24 -37.04
C GLY A 909 65.86 1.03 -37.85
N ILE A 910 64.87 1.93 -37.84
CA ILE A 910 64.93 3.20 -38.57
C ILE A 910 65.51 4.27 -37.63
N GLU A 911 66.62 4.86 -38.03
CA GLU A 911 67.29 5.92 -37.25
C GLU A 911 66.62 7.28 -37.45
N ARG A 912 66.24 7.59 -38.69
CA ARG A 912 65.61 8.86 -39.08
C ARG A 912 64.84 8.70 -40.38
N GLY A 913 63.85 9.56 -40.59
CA GLY A 913 63.21 9.76 -41.88
C GLY A 913 61.71 10.01 -41.75
N LYS A 914 61.09 10.43 -42.85
CA LYS A 914 59.65 10.63 -42.94
C LYS A 914 59.04 9.83 -44.07
N LEU A 915 57.79 9.46 -43.89
CA LEU A 915 57.00 8.66 -44.81
C LEU A 915 55.77 9.46 -45.25
N SER A 916 55.56 9.51 -46.56
CA SER A 916 54.28 9.87 -47.16
C SER A 916 53.80 8.70 -48.00
N VAL A 917 52.56 8.28 -47.81
CA VAL A 917 51.97 7.15 -48.54
C VAL A 917 50.67 7.57 -49.20
N ASP A 918 50.49 7.18 -50.45
CA ASP A 918 49.18 7.12 -51.09
C ASP A 918 48.82 5.65 -51.35
N VAL A 919 47.76 5.17 -50.70
CA VAL A 919 47.21 3.83 -50.91
C VAL A 919 45.90 3.91 -51.68
N ALA A 920 45.64 2.95 -52.56
CA ALA A 920 44.35 2.76 -53.21
C ALA A 920 43.97 1.28 -53.16
N TYR A 921 43.01 0.91 -52.31
CA TYR A 921 42.64 -0.47 -52.00
C TYR A 921 41.18 -0.72 -52.41
N ARG A 922 40.96 -1.76 -53.23
CA ARG A 922 39.64 -2.23 -53.63
C ARG A 922 39.48 -3.71 -53.29
N ILE A 923 38.36 -4.07 -52.68
CA ILE A 923 37.94 -5.44 -52.41
C ILE A 923 36.65 -5.69 -53.18
N ASP A 924 36.72 -6.59 -54.16
CA ASP A 924 35.58 -7.01 -54.94
C ASP A 924 34.67 -7.96 -54.13
N PRO A 925 33.36 -8.10 -54.44
CA PRO A 925 32.42 -8.91 -53.66
C PRO A 925 32.76 -10.41 -53.54
N ASP A 926 33.65 -10.92 -54.38
CA ASP A 926 34.19 -12.28 -54.35
C ASP A 926 35.41 -12.43 -53.41
N GLY A 927 35.84 -11.35 -52.76
CA GLY A 927 36.95 -11.30 -51.81
C GLY A 927 38.32 -11.06 -52.45
N GLN A 928 38.39 -10.65 -53.73
CA GLN A 928 39.64 -10.29 -54.38
C GLN A 928 40.08 -8.87 -53.99
N LEU A 929 41.30 -8.75 -53.46
CA LEU A 929 41.97 -7.49 -53.16
C LEU A 929 42.81 -7.04 -54.35
N VAL A 930 42.60 -5.79 -54.78
CA VAL A 930 43.49 -5.04 -55.66
C VAL A 930 43.95 -3.80 -54.91
N ALA A 931 45.26 -3.66 -54.72
CA ALA A 931 45.86 -2.60 -53.94
C ALA A 931 47.01 -1.93 -54.70
N SER A 932 47.11 -0.61 -54.63
CA SER A 932 48.27 0.17 -55.07
C SER A 932 48.83 0.94 -53.89
N ASN A 933 50.16 1.01 -53.78
CA ASN A 933 50.86 1.70 -52.69
C ASN A 933 51.96 2.57 -53.27
N GLN A 934 51.76 3.88 -53.32
CA GLN A 934 52.81 4.85 -53.58
C GLN A 934 53.46 5.25 -52.26
N ILE A 935 54.76 5.04 -52.13
CA ILE A 935 55.52 5.25 -50.90
C ILE A 935 56.64 6.24 -51.21
N VAL A 936 56.59 7.41 -50.58
CA VAL A 936 57.62 8.44 -50.62
C VAL A 936 58.33 8.50 -49.27
N LEU A 937 59.62 8.18 -49.24
CA LEU A 937 60.46 8.22 -48.05
C LEU A 937 61.43 9.39 -48.16
N ASN A 938 61.42 10.30 -47.18
CA ASN A 938 62.31 11.45 -47.13
C ASN A 938 63.40 11.23 -46.08
N GLN A 939 64.65 11.26 -46.52
CA GLN A 939 65.85 11.16 -45.69
C GLN A 939 65.85 9.93 -44.77
N LEU A 940 65.41 8.78 -45.29
CA LEU A 940 65.42 7.50 -44.58
C LEU A 940 66.87 7.07 -44.29
N SER A 941 67.18 6.80 -43.02
CA SER A 941 68.39 6.11 -42.61
C SER A 941 68.08 4.93 -41.70
N PHE A 942 68.79 3.81 -41.92
CA PHE A 942 68.72 2.64 -41.05
C PHE A 942 69.89 2.63 -40.08
N GLY A 943 69.61 2.23 -38.83
CA GLY A 943 70.64 1.98 -37.83
C GLY A 943 71.40 0.67 -38.08
N GLU A 944 72.08 0.18 -37.05
CA GLU A 944 72.70 -1.15 -37.10
C GLU A 944 71.65 -2.26 -37.10
N ARG A 945 72.05 -3.42 -37.62
CA ARG A 945 71.20 -4.61 -37.63
C ARG A 945 70.88 -5.02 -36.19
N VAL A 946 69.62 -5.36 -35.92
CA VAL A 946 69.22 -5.83 -34.60
C VAL A 946 69.72 -7.26 -34.38
N ALA A 947 70.48 -7.47 -33.30
CA ALA A 947 70.99 -8.79 -32.94
C ALA A 947 69.82 -9.75 -32.61
N GLY A 948 69.83 -10.95 -33.20
CA GLY A 948 68.80 -11.97 -32.97
C GLY A 948 67.51 -11.82 -33.80
N SER A 949 67.49 -10.99 -34.84
CA SER A 949 66.33 -10.89 -35.75
C SER A 949 66.17 -12.13 -36.65
N ASP A 950 64.94 -12.65 -36.72
CA ASP A 950 64.51 -13.73 -37.61
C ASP A 950 64.36 -13.31 -39.08
N ALA A 951 64.55 -12.01 -39.36
CA ALA A 951 64.39 -11.46 -40.71
C ALA A 951 65.57 -11.85 -41.63
N PRO A 952 65.33 -12.03 -42.94
CA PRO A 952 66.38 -12.25 -43.93
C PRO A 952 67.43 -11.13 -43.91
N ASN A 953 68.71 -11.46 -44.12
CA ASN A 953 69.79 -10.47 -44.15
C ASN A 953 69.79 -9.68 -45.48
N LEU A 954 68.93 -8.67 -45.56
CA LEU A 954 68.76 -7.82 -46.74
C LEU A 954 69.76 -6.64 -46.70
N PRO A 955 70.39 -6.24 -47.83
CA PRO A 955 71.31 -5.11 -47.89
C PRO A 955 70.56 -3.76 -47.94
N VAL A 956 69.73 -3.49 -46.93
CA VAL A 956 68.79 -2.34 -46.95
C VAL A 956 69.49 -0.98 -46.97
N LYS A 957 70.65 -0.82 -46.34
CA LYS A 957 71.45 0.43 -46.38
C LYS A 957 71.92 0.74 -47.81
N LEU A 958 72.32 -0.29 -48.56
CA LEU A 958 72.69 -0.16 -49.97
C LEU A 958 71.47 0.16 -50.83
N ALA A 959 70.34 -0.49 -50.59
CA ALA A 959 69.09 -0.23 -51.31
C ALA A 959 68.63 1.23 -51.14
N VAL A 960 68.70 1.77 -49.92
CA VAL A 960 68.41 3.20 -49.65
C VAL A 960 69.37 4.10 -50.42
N ALA A 961 70.68 3.82 -50.38
CA ALA A 961 71.68 4.64 -51.07
C ALA A 961 71.53 4.62 -52.61
N LEU A 962 70.97 3.55 -53.18
CA LEU A 962 70.74 3.40 -54.62
C LEU A 962 69.41 4.00 -55.08
N LEU A 963 68.37 3.94 -54.24
CA LEU A 963 67.02 4.40 -54.58
C LEU A 963 66.78 5.88 -54.21
N ALA A 964 67.58 6.44 -53.30
CA ALA A 964 67.44 7.83 -52.87
C ALA A 964 68.04 8.79 -53.91
N ASP A 965 67.33 9.89 -54.19
CA ASP A 965 67.84 10.98 -55.02
C ASP A 965 68.84 11.89 -54.28
N ARG A 966 69.31 12.97 -54.94
CA ARG A 966 70.24 13.96 -54.36
C ARG A 966 69.71 14.68 -53.11
N ASN A 967 68.40 14.65 -52.88
CA ASN A 967 67.74 15.25 -51.71
C ASN A 967 67.40 14.19 -50.64
N GLY A 968 67.78 12.93 -50.86
CA GLY A 968 67.49 11.81 -49.97
C GLY A 968 66.07 11.28 -50.08
N VAL A 969 65.38 11.50 -51.20
CA VAL A 969 63.98 11.08 -51.43
C VAL A 969 63.94 9.75 -52.20
N ILE A 970 63.19 8.78 -51.70
CA ILE A 970 62.91 7.48 -52.35
C ILE A 970 61.43 7.44 -52.68
N ASP A 971 61.08 7.18 -53.94
CA ASP A 971 59.70 7.09 -54.41
C ASP A 971 59.44 5.72 -55.08
N ILE A 972 58.55 4.92 -54.48
CA ILE A 972 58.31 3.53 -54.88
C ILE A 972 56.79 3.30 -55.04
N ASN A 973 56.39 2.70 -56.16
CA ASN A 973 55.04 2.18 -56.35
C ASN A 973 55.00 0.65 -56.22
N LEU A 974 54.19 0.12 -55.30
CA LEU A 974 54.03 -1.32 -55.05
C LEU A 974 52.57 -1.76 -55.24
N PRO A 975 52.20 -2.28 -56.43
CA PRO A 975 50.91 -2.91 -56.63
C PRO A 975 50.85 -4.30 -55.96
N VAL A 976 49.74 -4.62 -55.31
CA VAL A 976 49.47 -5.89 -54.62
C VAL A 976 48.10 -6.41 -55.07
N SER A 977 48.00 -7.70 -55.41
CA SER A 977 46.73 -8.34 -55.78
C SER A 977 46.63 -9.75 -55.21
N GLY A 978 45.46 -10.18 -54.75
CA GLY A 978 45.22 -11.56 -54.28
C GLY A 978 43.90 -11.72 -53.52
N SER A 979 43.55 -12.96 -53.15
CA SER A 979 42.35 -13.24 -52.35
C SER A 979 42.60 -12.93 -50.87
N ILE A 980 41.63 -12.28 -50.22
CA ILE A 980 41.66 -12.06 -48.76
C ILE A 980 41.36 -13.36 -48.00
N ASN A 981 40.65 -14.29 -48.64
CA ASN A 981 40.25 -15.55 -48.03
C ASN A 981 41.38 -16.61 -48.04
N ASP A 982 42.47 -16.38 -48.78
CA ASP A 982 43.68 -17.23 -48.81
C ASP A 982 44.95 -16.38 -49.00
N PRO A 983 45.62 -15.92 -47.91
CA PRO A 983 46.61 -14.85 -47.93
C PRO A 983 48.02 -15.28 -48.38
N GLN A 984 48.17 -16.00 -49.49
CA GLN A 984 49.48 -16.27 -50.11
C GLN A 984 49.91 -15.15 -51.07
N PHE A 985 50.15 -13.94 -50.56
CA PHE A 985 50.58 -12.79 -51.37
C PHE A 985 52.04 -12.97 -51.86
N ARG A 986 52.24 -13.17 -53.18
CA ARG A 986 53.57 -13.37 -53.80
C ARG A 986 54.26 -12.03 -54.11
N LEU A 987 54.94 -11.44 -53.13
CA LEU A 987 55.59 -10.11 -53.24
C LEU A 987 57.01 -10.12 -53.86
N ALA A 988 57.73 -11.24 -53.78
CA ALA A 988 59.14 -11.33 -54.18
C ALA A 988 59.47 -10.94 -55.65
N PRO A 989 58.62 -11.25 -56.68
CA PRO A 989 58.94 -10.93 -58.07
C PRO A 989 58.82 -9.43 -58.42
N ILE A 990 58.05 -8.66 -57.65
CA ILE A 990 57.76 -7.24 -57.92
C ILE A 990 58.90 -6.36 -57.41
N ILE A 991 59.42 -6.65 -56.21
CA ILE A 991 60.54 -5.92 -55.60
C ILE A 991 61.82 -6.06 -56.42
N PHE A 992 62.13 -7.27 -56.92
CA PHE A 992 63.31 -7.51 -57.77
C PHE A 992 63.28 -6.75 -59.10
N LYS A 993 62.08 -6.53 -59.69
CA LYS A 993 61.91 -5.77 -60.93
C LYS A 993 62.09 -4.25 -60.77
N LEU A 994 61.70 -3.71 -59.61
CA LEU A 994 61.81 -2.27 -59.31
C LEU A 994 63.26 -1.80 -59.14
N ILE A 995 64.11 -2.60 -58.49
CA ILE A 995 65.50 -2.23 -58.19
C ILE A 995 66.39 -2.22 -59.45
N PHE A 996 66.20 -3.16 -60.38
CA PHE A 996 67.06 -3.28 -61.57
C PHE A 996 66.67 -2.38 -62.75
N ASN A 997 65.42 -1.93 -62.83
CA ASN A 997 64.98 -1.04 -63.92
C ASN A 997 65.36 0.43 -63.72
N LEU A 998 65.89 0.81 -62.54
CA LEU A 998 66.23 2.20 -62.20
C LEU A 998 67.75 2.53 -62.33
N ILE A 999 68.50 1.81 -63.18
CA ILE A 999 69.93 2.09 -63.38
C ILE A 999 70.19 2.52 -64.83
N GLY A 1000 70.43 3.83 -64.99
CA GLY A 1000 70.86 4.45 -66.24
C GLY A 1000 71.39 5.88 -66.02
N LYS A 1001 72.59 5.97 -65.40
CA LYS A 1001 73.47 7.15 -65.18
C LYS A 1001 73.15 8.12 -64.04
N ALA A 1002 73.97 8.06 -62.97
CA ALA A 1002 74.61 9.22 -62.36
C ALA A 1002 75.83 8.77 -61.52
N ILE A 1003 76.88 9.60 -61.49
CA ILE A 1003 78.24 9.33 -60.99
C ILE A 1003 78.57 10.33 -59.85
N THR A 1004 79.35 9.81 -58.88
CA THR A 1004 80.22 10.42 -57.85
C THR A 1004 79.65 11.36 -56.78
N ALA A 1005 79.82 10.89 -55.53
CA ALA A 1005 79.73 11.60 -54.26
C ALA A 1005 80.62 12.85 -54.14
N PRO A 1006 80.35 13.71 -53.15
CA PRO A 1006 81.43 14.21 -52.31
C PRO A 1006 81.12 14.26 -50.80
N PHE A 1007 82.22 14.39 -50.05
CA PHE A 1007 82.46 14.21 -48.62
C PHE A 1007 82.25 15.46 -47.72
N SER A 1008 82.17 15.17 -46.41
CA SER A 1008 82.89 15.76 -45.24
C SER A 1008 82.61 17.17 -44.67
N LEU A 1009 82.38 17.14 -43.34
CA LEU A 1009 82.94 17.92 -42.22
C LEU A 1009 82.86 19.45 -42.22
N ILE A 1010 82.10 19.99 -41.23
CA ILE A 1010 82.47 21.22 -40.50
C ILE A 1010 82.11 21.05 -39.02
N ALA A 1011 83.14 20.96 -38.17
CA ALA A 1011 83.07 21.16 -36.72
C ALA A 1011 84.01 22.31 -36.36
N SER A 1012 83.43 23.46 -35.96
CA SER A 1012 84.03 24.52 -35.12
C SER A 1012 83.30 25.85 -35.31
N ALA A 1013 82.19 26.07 -34.59
CA ALA A 1013 81.60 27.42 -34.46
C ALA A 1013 80.80 27.67 -33.17
N PHE A 1014 80.64 26.69 -32.28
CA PHE A 1014 79.99 26.91 -30.98
C PHE A 1014 81.06 27.08 -29.90
N GLY A 1015 81.40 28.35 -29.64
CA GLY A 1015 82.26 28.76 -28.53
C GLY A 1015 81.66 28.34 -27.18
N GLY A 1016 82.54 27.92 -26.26
CA GLY A 1016 82.19 27.30 -24.99
C GLY A 1016 81.72 28.25 -23.90
N GLY A 1017 81.03 27.66 -22.92
CA GLY A 1017 80.74 28.25 -21.61
C GLY A 1017 79.34 27.93 -21.08
N ALA A 1018 79.26 26.88 -20.24
CA ALA A 1018 78.14 26.49 -19.35
C ALA A 1018 76.82 26.01 -19.99
N GLU A 1019 76.47 24.75 -19.68
CA GLU A 1019 75.26 23.96 -20.02
C GLU A 1019 74.67 24.17 -21.42
N SER A 1020 75.04 23.28 -22.33
CA SER A 1020 74.59 23.22 -23.72
C SER A 1020 73.05 23.33 -23.84
N PRO A 1021 72.51 24.19 -24.73
CA PRO A 1021 71.07 24.29 -25.01
C PRO A 1021 70.49 23.08 -25.76
N SER A 1022 71.11 21.90 -25.62
CA SER A 1022 70.88 20.70 -26.44
C SER A 1022 70.19 19.54 -25.71
N GLN A 1023 69.78 19.69 -24.44
CA GLN A 1023 69.15 18.61 -23.66
C GLN A 1023 67.93 19.11 -22.87
N VAL A 1024 66.85 18.33 -22.90
CA VAL A 1024 65.62 18.53 -22.12
C VAL A 1024 65.49 17.38 -21.12
N VAL A 1025 65.63 17.67 -19.82
CA VAL A 1025 65.65 16.64 -18.76
C VAL A 1025 64.24 16.34 -18.25
N PHE A 1026 63.90 15.07 -18.12
CA PHE A 1026 62.62 14.59 -17.62
C PHE A 1026 62.74 13.95 -16.23
N ALA A 1027 61.63 13.88 -15.50
CA ALA A 1027 61.56 13.04 -14.30
C ALA A 1027 61.66 11.55 -14.67
N PRO A 1028 62.32 10.70 -13.85
CA PRO A 1028 62.41 9.26 -14.11
C PRO A 1028 61.03 8.64 -14.35
N GLY A 1029 60.90 7.86 -15.44
CA GLY A 1029 59.63 7.22 -15.79
C GLY A 1029 58.56 8.12 -16.43
N SER A 1030 58.80 9.42 -16.58
CA SER A 1030 57.84 10.39 -17.14
C SER A 1030 58.30 11.01 -18.46
N ALA A 1031 57.34 11.34 -19.33
CA ALA A 1031 57.52 12.13 -20.55
C ALA A 1031 56.83 13.51 -20.47
N VAL A 1032 56.41 13.94 -19.28
CA VAL A 1032 55.74 15.23 -19.08
C VAL A 1032 56.78 16.35 -19.03
N LEU A 1033 56.58 17.39 -19.85
CA LEU A 1033 57.41 18.59 -19.83
C LEU A 1033 57.13 19.43 -18.57
N SER A 1034 58.16 19.70 -17.77
CA SER A 1034 58.08 20.64 -16.66
C SER A 1034 57.86 22.08 -17.17
N PRO A 1035 57.28 22.99 -16.35
CA PRO A 1035 57.16 24.41 -16.72
C PRO A 1035 58.50 25.03 -17.15
N ASP A 1036 59.60 24.67 -16.49
CA ASP A 1036 60.94 25.14 -16.82
C ASP A 1036 61.41 24.65 -18.19
N ASN A 1037 61.13 23.39 -18.55
CA ASN A 1037 61.44 22.86 -19.87
C ASN A 1037 60.63 23.54 -20.98
N GLN A 1038 59.37 23.90 -20.71
CA GLN A 1038 58.53 24.62 -21.67
C GLN A 1038 59.11 25.99 -22.01
N GLN A 1039 59.53 26.77 -21.00
CA GLN A 1039 60.18 28.07 -21.22
C GLN A 1039 61.50 27.94 -22.00
N ARG A 1040 62.31 26.91 -21.72
CA ARG A 1040 63.54 26.62 -22.46
C ARG A 1040 63.24 26.32 -23.93
N LEU A 1041 62.28 25.44 -24.20
CA LEU A 1041 61.90 25.07 -25.56
C LEU A 1041 61.28 26.24 -26.35
N GLU A 1042 60.63 27.18 -25.68
CA GLU A 1042 60.12 28.40 -26.30
C GLU A 1042 61.26 29.29 -26.85
N SER A 1043 62.39 29.32 -26.14
CA SER A 1043 63.62 30.00 -26.61
C SER A 1043 64.24 29.27 -27.81
N VAL A 1044 64.28 27.94 -27.78
CA VAL A 1044 64.74 27.12 -28.92
C VAL A 1044 63.85 27.33 -30.15
N ALA A 1045 62.53 27.39 -29.97
CA ALA A 1045 61.58 27.63 -31.05
C ALA A 1045 61.83 28.98 -31.75
N LYS A 1046 62.10 30.03 -30.96
CA LYS A 1046 62.44 31.36 -31.49
C LYS A 1046 63.73 31.35 -32.33
N VAL A 1047 64.78 30.69 -31.86
CA VAL A 1047 66.06 30.56 -32.60
C VAL A 1047 65.87 29.81 -33.93
N LEU A 1048 65.07 28.74 -33.93
CA LEU A 1048 64.77 27.97 -35.14
C LEU A 1048 63.91 28.75 -36.15
N ALA A 1049 63.03 29.64 -35.68
CA ALA A 1049 62.25 30.54 -36.53
C ALA A 1049 63.16 31.57 -37.23
N ASP A 1050 64.12 32.16 -36.51
CA ASP A 1050 65.06 33.15 -37.05
C ASP A 1050 66.10 32.56 -38.02
N ARG A 1051 66.31 31.23 -38.00
CA ARG A 1051 67.35 30.53 -38.79
C ARG A 1051 66.76 29.45 -39.69
N PRO A 1052 66.17 29.79 -40.86
CA PRO A 1052 65.46 28.84 -41.72
C PRO A 1052 66.33 27.72 -42.33
N ALA A 1053 67.65 27.89 -42.37
CA ALA A 1053 68.61 26.90 -42.88
C ALA A 1053 68.91 25.75 -41.89
N LEU A 1054 68.41 25.81 -40.65
CA LEU A 1054 68.63 24.77 -39.64
C LEU A 1054 67.46 23.78 -39.59
N GLN A 1055 67.79 22.50 -39.47
CA GLN A 1055 66.88 21.41 -39.12
C GLN A 1055 67.22 20.87 -37.73
N ILE A 1056 66.23 20.32 -37.03
CA ILE A 1056 66.37 19.75 -35.69
C ILE A 1056 65.90 18.30 -35.68
N THR A 1057 66.69 17.42 -35.08
CA THR A 1057 66.31 16.04 -34.79
C THR A 1057 66.22 15.87 -33.28
N VAL A 1058 65.07 15.43 -32.79
CA VAL A 1058 64.85 15.18 -31.36
C VAL A 1058 65.00 13.69 -31.09
N VAL A 1059 65.88 13.34 -30.16
CA VAL A 1059 66.15 11.96 -29.77
C VAL A 1059 65.79 11.77 -28.31
N GLY A 1060 64.84 10.90 -28.00
CA GLY A 1060 64.52 10.57 -26.62
C GLY A 1060 65.44 9.49 -26.07
N HIS A 1061 65.80 9.60 -24.79
CA HIS A 1061 66.65 8.63 -24.09
C HIS A 1061 65.87 8.00 -22.94
N SER A 1062 66.11 6.72 -22.71
CA SER A 1062 65.64 6.00 -21.53
C SER A 1062 66.61 4.89 -21.11
N ASP A 1063 66.58 4.48 -19.85
CA ASP A 1063 67.40 3.38 -19.33
C ASP A 1063 66.61 2.47 -18.40
N LEU A 1064 66.61 1.17 -18.69
CA LEU A 1064 65.74 0.19 -18.03
C LEU A 1064 66.02 0.11 -16.53
N GLU A 1065 67.28 0.10 -16.15
CA GLU A 1065 67.68 -0.11 -14.76
C GLU A 1065 67.63 1.19 -13.94
N ALA A 1066 68.06 2.32 -14.50
CA ALA A 1066 67.97 3.64 -13.85
C ALA A 1066 66.54 4.07 -13.58
N GLU A 1067 65.62 3.77 -14.50
CA GLU A 1067 64.27 4.32 -14.47
C GLU A 1067 63.23 3.35 -13.95
N ARG A 1068 63.58 2.10 -13.60
CA ARG A 1068 62.61 1.07 -13.20
C ARG A 1068 61.66 1.54 -12.11
N SER A 1069 62.18 2.03 -10.99
CA SER A 1069 61.38 2.49 -9.84
C SER A 1069 60.55 3.73 -10.19
N GLY A 1070 61.12 4.68 -10.92
CA GLY A 1070 60.43 5.88 -11.40
C GLY A 1070 59.28 5.55 -12.35
N TYR A 1071 59.48 4.58 -13.25
CA TYR A 1071 58.47 4.08 -14.16
C TYR A 1071 57.33 3.38 -13.43
N GLN A 1072 57.66 2.46 -12.51
CA GLN A 1072 56.65 1.79 -11.68
C GLN A 1072 55.84 2.81 -10.88
N ARG A 1073 56.49 3.82 -10.33
CA ARG A 1073 55.82 4.90 -9.60
C ARG A 1073 54.88 5.70 -10.49
N SER A 1074 55.37 6.18 -11.63
CA SER A 1074 54.57 6.93 -12.60
C SER A 1074 53.35 6.12 -13.07
N ARG A 1075 53.51 4.82 -13.34
CA ARG A 1075 52.40 3.93 -13.73
C ARG A 1075 51.41 3.69 -12.60
N LEU A 1076 51.88 3.57 -11.35
CA LEU A 1076 50.98 3.49 -10.22
C LEU A 1076 50.18 4.78 -10.05
N ASP A 1077 50.84 5.94 -10.13
CA ASP A 1077 50.18 7.24 -10.05
C ASP A 1077 49.15 7.43 -11.17
N GLU A 1078 49.45 6.96 -12.39
CA GLU A 1078 48.49 6.89 -13.50
C GLU A 1078 47.28 5.98 -13.18
N ARG A 1079 47.51 4.80 -12.58
CA ARG A 1079 46.41 3.89 -12.16
C ARG A 1079 45.54 4.51 -11.08
N VAL A 1080 46.13 5.19 -10.10
CA VAL A 1080 45.40 5.91 -9.04
C VAL A 1080 44.59 7.06 -9.63
N LEU A 1081 45.18 7.82 -10.56
CA LEU A 1081 44.51 8.90 -11.27
C LEU A 1081 43.38 8.36 -12.18
N ALA A 1082 43.57 7.20 -12.81
CA ALA A 1082 42.53 6.50 -13.56
C ALA A 1082 41.38 6.03 -12.64
N GLU A 1083 41.68 5.54 -11.43
CA GLU A 1083 40.64 5.21 -10.45
C GLU A 1083 39.89 6.46 -9.98
N LYS A 1084 40.58 7.61 -9.84
CA LYS A 1084 39.92 8.90 -9.57
C LYS A 1084 38.97 9.28 -10.70
N ARG A 1085 39.40 9.19 -11.96
CA ARG A 1085 38.53 9.43 -13.13
C ARG A 1085 37.34 8.49 -13.14
N ARG A 1086 37.56 7.21 -12.83
CA ARG A 1086 36.51 6.20 -12.75
C ARG A 1086 35.49 6.51 -11.66
N ALA A 1087 35.95 6.91 -10.48
CA ALA A 1087 35.07 7.33 -9.39
C ALA A 1087 34.25 8.57 -9.80
N LEU A 1088 34.89 9.59 -10.38
CA LEU A 1088 34.19 10.78 -10.89
C LEU A 1088 33.17 10.45 -11.98
N ALA A 1089 33.51 9.54 -12.90
CA ALA A 1089 32.63 9.09 -13.97
C ALA A 1089 31.38 8.40 -13.41
N ARG A 1090 31.55 7.48 -12.46
CA ARG A 1090 30.44 6.80 -11.78
C ARG A 1090 29.58 7.76 -10.97
N ASP A 1091 30.21 8.75 -10.34
CA ASP A 1091 29.53 9.80 -9.56
C ASP A 1091 28.88 10.87 -10.45
N GLY A 1092 28.97 10.77 -11.79
CA GLY A 1092 28.41 11.77 -12.72
C GLY A 1092 29.08 13.15 -12.67
N LYS A 1093 30.26 13.27 -12.03
CA LYS A 1093 31.00 14.51 -11.91
C LYS A 1093 31.79 14.79 -13.18
N ALA A 1094 31.88 16.06 -13.58
CA ALA A 1094 32.69 16.47 -14.73
C ALA A 1094 34.16 16.11 -14.49
N ILE A 1095 34.80 15.46 -15.47
CA ILE A 1095 36.22 15.13 -15.44
C ILE A 1095 36.98 16.34 -16.02
N PRO A 1096 37.79 17.06 -15.24
CA PRO A 1096 38.53 18.21 -15.75
C PRO A 1096 39.67 17.77 -16.69
N ASP A 1097 40.02 18.62 -17.66
CA ASP A 1097 41.15 18.38 -18.59
C ASP A 1097 42.49 18.19 -17.85
N LYS A 1098 42.65 18.83 -16.68
CA LYS A 1098 43.77 18.63 -15.76
C LYS A 1098 43.26 18.10 -14.43
N ILE A 1099 43.48 16.81 -14.18
CA ILE A 1099 43.10 16.13 -12.93
C ILE A 1099 44.36 15.75 -12.14
N GLY A 1100 44.34 15.98 -10.83
CA GLY A 1100 45.40 15.57 -9.89
C GLY A 1100 44.83 14.81 -8.71
N VAL A 1101 45.68 14.10 -7.96
CA VAL A 1101 45.31 13.35 -6.76
C VAL A 1101 45.85 14.09 -5.55
N SER A 1102 44.97 14.46 -4.61
CA SER A 1102 45.40 15.09 -3.35
C SER A 1102 45.89 14.06 -2.32
N ALA A 1103 46.64 14.52 -1.33
CA ALA A 1103 47.16 13.65 -0.26
C ALA A 1103 46.04 12.99 0.58
N GLU A 1104 44.89 13.66 0.72
CA GLU A 1104 43.73 13.14 1.45
C GLU A 1104 42.99 12.04 0.69
N GLU A 1105 42.94 12.11 -0.64
CA GLU A 1105 42.24 11.15 -1.50
C GLU A 1105 43.07 9.89 -1.78
N TYR A 1106 44.40 10.01 -1.75
CA TYR A 1106 45.33 8.95 -2.18
C TYR A 1106 45.10 7.60 -1.48
N PRO A 1107 44.91 7.52 -0.14
CA PRO A 1107 44.75 6.23 0.53
C PRO A 1107 43.51 5.45 0.08
N ALA A 1108 42.39 6.15 -0.13
CA ALA A 1108 41.14 5.53 -0.56
C ALA A 1108 41.23 5.02 -2.01
N LEU A 1109 41.81 5.84 -2.91
CA LEU A 1109 42.01 5.46 -4.30
C LEU A 1109 42.99 4.30 -4.46
N LEU A 1110 44.10 4.30 -3.71
CA LEU A 1110 45.08 3.21 -3.74
C LEU A 1110 44.47 1.88 -3.29
N LYS A 1111 43.60 1.92 -2.26
CA LYS A 1111 42.89 0.74 -1.77
C LYS A 1111 41.98 0.13 -2.82
N GLU A 1112 41.27 0.95 -3.59
CA GLU A 1112 40.43 0.47 -4.70
C GLU A 1112 41.27 -0.10 -5.85
N VAL A 1113 42.38 0.57 -6.22
CA VAL A 1113 43.34 0.04 -7.20
C VAL A 1113 43.86 -1.35 -6.76
N TYR A 1114 44.22 -1.50 -5.47
CA TYR A 1114 44.64 -2.78 -4.89
C TYR A 1114 43.53 -3.85 -4.95
N ARG A 1115 42.31 -3.48 -4.53
CA ARG A 1115 41.16 -4.40 -4.53
C ARG A 1115 40.86 -4.94 -5.93
N ARG A 1116 41.07 -4.13 -6.97
CA ARG A 1116 40.80 -4.49 -8.37
C ARG A 1116 41.95 -5.13 -9.10
N ALA A 1117 43.20 -4.90 -8.69
CA ALA A 1117 44.37 -5.46 -9.34
C ALA A 1117 44.30 -6.99 -9.37
N ASP A 1118 44.57 -7.58 -10.52
CA ASP A 1118 44.67 -9.04 -10.68
C ASP A 1118 46.06 -9.50 -10.22
N ILE A 1119 46.22 -9.53 -8.90
CA ILE A 1119 47.46 -9.93 -8.23
C ILE A 1119 47.13 -10.95 -7.13
N PRO A 1120 48.07 -11.88 -6.80
CA PRO A 1120 47.89 -12.77 -5.67
C PRO A 1120 47.73 -11.96 -4.37
N LYS A 1121 46.52 -12.00 -3.78
CA LYS A 1121 46.20 -11.27 -2.54
C LYS A 1121 46.29 -12.22 -1.34
N PRO A 1122 46.90 -11.82 -0.22
CA PRO A 1122 46.89 -12.62 1.01
C PRO A 1122 45.45 -12.88 1.42
N ARG A 1123 45.08 -14.13 1.73
CA ARG A 1123 43.73 -14.49 2.16
C ARG A 1123 43.66 -14.69 3.67
N ASN A 1124 42.53 -14.34 4.29
CA ASN A 1124 42.22 -14.68 5.66
C ASN A 1124 41.76 -16.15 5.77
N LEU A 1125 41.57 -16.64 7.00
CA LEU A 1125 41.17 -18.05 7.28
C LEU A 1125 39.83 -18.48 6.65
N ILE A 1126 39.04 -17.53 6.12
CA ILE A 1126 37.71 -17.74 5.50
C ILE A 1126 37.79 -17.54 3.97
N GLY A 1127 38.99 -17.39 3.40
CA GLY A 1127 39.20 -17.31 1.95
C GLY A 1127 39.03 -15.91 1.33
N PHE A 1128 38.74 -14.87 2.11
CA PHE A 1128 38.66 -13.48 1.63
C PHE A 1128 40.04 -12.81 1.61
N ALA A 1129 40.27 -11.86 0.69
CA ALA A 1129 41.48 -11.05 0.69
C ALA A 1129 41.62 -10.24 2.00
N LYS A 1130 42.79 -10.32 2.65
CA LYS A 1130 43.13 -9.63 3.89
C LYS A 1130 43.31 -8.13 3.61
N ASP A 1131 42.75 -7.28 4.47
CA ASP A 1131 43.00 -5.83 4.45
C ASP A 1131 44.39 -5.58 5.07
N ILE A 1132 45.35 -5.13 4.26
CA ILE A 1132 46.75 -4.93 4.64
C ILE A 1132 47.07 -3.42 4.76
N PRO A 1133 48.11 -3.01 5.50
CA PRO A 1133 48.53 -1.61 5.59
C PRO A 1133 48.78 -0.96 4.21
N LEU A 1134 48.56 0.36 4.11
CA LEU A 1134 48.67 1.13 2.86
C LEU A 1134 50.02 0.93 2.15
N ALA A 1135 51.13 0.95 2.91
CA ALA A 1135 52.47 0.74 2.38
C ALA A 1135 52.67 -0.67 1.79
N GLU A 1136 52.02 -1.69 2.35
CA GLU A 1136 52.06 -3.05 1.80
C GLU A 1136 51.23 -3.17 0.51
N MET A 1137 50.06 -2.50 0.44
CA MET A 1137 49.27 -2.41 -0.79
C MET A 1137 50.09 -1.77 -1.92
N GLU A 1138 50.75 -0.66 -1.61
CA GLU A 1138 51.59 0.09 -2.53
C GLU A 1138 52.77 -0.74 -3.04
N ALA A 1139 53.47 -1.44 -2.13
CA ALA A 1139 54.58 -2.31 -2.47
C ALA A 1139 54.17 -3.47 -3.40
N LEU A 1140 53.03 -4.12 -3.11
CA LEU A 1140 52.49 -5.19 -3.96
C LEU A 1140 52.07 -4.66 -5.34
N LEU A 1141 51.45 -3.49 -5.40
CA LEU A 1141 51.07 -2.85 -6.66
C LEU A 1141 52.30 -2.47 -7.49
N LEU A 1142 53.32 -1.85 -6.89
CA LEU A 1142 54.57 -1.51 -7.58
C LEU A 1142 55.27 -2.76 -8.12
N ALA A 1143 55.36 -3.82 -7.32
CA ALA A 1143 55.95 -5.10 -7.74
C ALA A 1143 55.19 -5.76 -8.90
N SER A 1144 53.88 -5.51 -9.03
CA SER A 1144 53.04 -6.05 -10.11
C SER A 1144 53.20 -5.33 -11.45
N ILE A 1145 53.82 -4.15 -11.50
CA ILE A 1145 53.95 -3.35 -12.72
C ILE A 1145 55.16 -3.86 -13.54
N PRO A 1146 54.94 -4.43 -14.74
CA PRO A 1146 56.03 -4.90 -15.58
C PRO A 1146 56.79 -3.71 -16.19
N VAL A 1147 58.12 -3.74 -16.05
CA VAL A 1147 59.03 -2.79 -16.72
C VAL A 1147 59.81 -3.54 -17.79
N THR A 1148 59.29 -3.49 -19.01
CA THR A 1148 59.88 -4.18 -20.17
C THR A 1148 60.79 -3.24 -20.97
N PRO A 1149 61.72 -3.78 -21.77
CA PRO A 1149 62.50 -2.97 -22.72
C PRO A 1149 61.61 -2.15 -23.68
N ASP A 1150 60.47 -2.72 -24.11
CA ASP A 1150 59.51 -2.05 -24.98
C ASP A 1150 58.85 -0.84 -24.28
N ALA A 1151 58.46 -1.01 -23.01
CA ALA A 1151 57.89 0.08 -22.21
C ALA A 1151 58.83 1.29 -22.05
N LEU A 1152 60.14 1.04 -22.00
CA LEU A 1152 61.15 2.09 -21.95
C LEU A 1152 61.44 2.70 -23.32
N ARG A 1153 61.41 1.89 -24.39
CA ARG A 1153 61.43 2.40 -25.76
C ARG A 1153 60.28 3.36 -26.02
N ASP A 1154 59.06 2.98 -25.64
CA ASP A 1154 57.88 3.84 -25.77
C ASP A 1154 58.03 5.13 -24.98
N LEU A 1155 58.62 5.06 -23.77
CA LEU A 1155 58.90 6.23 -22.95
C LEU A 1155 59.91 7.18 -23.63
N ALA A 1156 60.99 6.65 -24.21
CA ALA A 1156 61.95 7.43 -24.96
C ALA A 1156 61.30 8.09 -26.18
N VAL A 1157 60.51 7.34 -26.95
CA VAL A 1157 59.75 7.90 -28.09
C VAL A 1157 58.81 9.02 -27.61
N ALA A 1158 58.06 8.79 -26.53
CA ALA A 1158 57.14 9.77 -25.97
C ALA A 1158 57.84 11.07 -25.53
N ARG A 1159 59.05 10.99 -24.97
CA ARG A 1159 59.86 12.18 -24.62
C ARG A 1159 60.27 12.97 -25.85
N GLY A 1160 60.79 12.29 -26.87
CA GLY A 1160 61.18 12.94 -28.12
C GLY A 1160 59.98 13.59 -28.80
N GLN A 1161 58.85 12.89 -28.82
CA GLN A 1161 57.59 13.40 -29.36
C GLN A 1161 57.07 14.59 -28.56
N ALA A 1162 57.05 14.55 -27.22
CA ALA A 1162 56.57 15.65 -26.37
C ALA A 1162 57.33 16.96 -26.64
N VAL A 1163 58.65 16.87 -26.82
CA VAL A 1163 59.49 18.01 -27.17
C VAL A 1163 59.18 18.52 -28.58
N LYS A 1164 59.08 17.61 -29.56
CA LYS A 1164 58.78 17.95 -30.95
C LYS A 1164 57.39 18.58 -31.09
N ASP A 1165 56.36 18.01 -30.46
CA ASP A 1165 54.99 18.50 -30.46
C ASP A 1165 54.92 19.91 -29.86
N PHE A 1166 55.64 20.14 -28.76
CA PHE A 1166 55.73 21.47 -28.16
C PHE A 1166 56.34 22.48 -29.14
N LEU A 1167 57.43 22.13 -29.83
CA LEU A 1167 58.06 22.98 -30.85
C LEU A 1167 57.13 23.21 -32.05
N ALA A 1168 56.42 22.18 -32.51
CA ALA A 1168 55.45 22.28 -33.61
C ALA A 1168 54.26 23.19 -33.26
N SER A 1169 53.80 23.17 -32.00
CA SER A 1169 52.73 24.07 -31.52
C SER A 1169 53.09 25.56 -31.60
N ARG A 1170 54.38 25.90 -31.79
CA ARG A 1170 54.89 27.27 -31.98
C ARG A 1170 55.10 27.62 -33.46
N SER A 1171 54.41 26.94 -34.37
CA SER A 1171 54.39 27.21 -35.82
C SER A 1171 55.73 27.04 -36.55
N LEU A 1172 56.60 26.15 -36.06
CA LEU A 1172 57.79 25.73 -36.80
C LEU A 1172 57.43 24.79 -37.97
N PRO A 1173 58.04 24.92 -39.16
CA PRO A 1173 57.77 24.03 -40.29
C PRO A 1173 58.13 22.58 -39.98
N GLU A 1174 57.17 21.66 -40.14
CA GLU A 1174 57.34 20.25 -39.80
C GLU A 1174 58.42 19.55 -40.64
N ASP A 1175 58.66 19.97 -41.88
CA ASP A 1175 59.69 19.43 -42.77
C ASP A 1175 61.12 19.64 -42.21
N ARG A 1176 61.30 20.55 -41.25
CA ARG A 1176 62.58 20.86 -40.59
C ARG A 1176 62.78 20.16 -39.25
N MET A 1177 61.77 19.42 -38.77
CA MET A 1177 61.80 18.74 -37.48
C MET A 1177 61.68 17.23 -37.67
N PHE A 1178 62.66 16.48 -37.20
CA PHE A 1178 62.68 15.02 -37.27
C PHE A 1178 62.60 14.43 -35.87
N LEU A 1179 61.92 13.30 -35.74
CA LEU A 1179 62.14 12.41 -34.61
C LEU A 1179 63.31 11.48 -34.97
N GLY A 1180 64.21 11.22 -34.03
CA GLY A 1180 65.27 10.23 -34.20
C GLY A 1180 64.96 8.93 -33.46
N ALA A 1181 65.71 7.87 -33.76
CA ALA A 1181 65.59 6.59 -33.06
C ALA A 1181 65.80 6.76 -31.55
N PRO A 1182 64.91 6.18 -30.72
CA PRO A 1182 65.06 6.25 -29.27
C PRO A 1182 66.36 5.57 -28.84
N GLN A 1183 67.10 6.21 -27.94
CA GLN A 1183 68.30 5.62 -27.34
C GLN A 1183 67.95 4.91 -26.03
N LEU A 1184 68.34 3.64 -25.96
CA LEU A 1184 68.15 2.78 -24.81
C LEU A 1184 69.50 2.55 -24.13
N GLY A 1185 69.63 2.87 -22.86
CA GLY A 1185 70.84 2.69 -22.07
C GLY A 1185 71.51 4.01 -21.65
N ARG A 1186 72.32 3.94 -20.61
CA ARG A 1186 73.09 5.10 -20.09
C ARG A 1186 74.26 5.43 -21.01
N GLN A 1187 74.47 6.73 -21.25
CA GLN A 1187 75.68 7.26 -21.86
C GLN A 1187 76.26 8.33 -20.93
N GLY A 1188 77.36 8.01 -20.23
CA GLY A 1188 78.02 8.87 -19.23
C GLY A 1188 77.60 8.60 -17.78
N GLU A 1189 78.45 8.98 -16.81
CA GLU A 1189 78.20 8.79 -15.37
C GLU A 1189 77.10 9.73 -14.82
N ASP A 1190 76.95 10.94 -15.38
CA ASP A 1190 75.94 11.94 -14.99
C ASP A 1190 74.62 11.83 -15.79
N TRP A 1191 74.35 10.68 -16.41
CA TRP A 1191 73.19 10.49 -17.28
C TRP A 1191 71.87 10.73 -16.53
N ARG A 1192 70.96 11.49 -17.14
CA ARG A 1192 69.59 11.71 -16.67
C ARG A 1192 68.58 11.37 -17.78
N PRO A 1193 67.34 11.01 -17.41
CA PRO A 1193 66.28 10.83 -18.38
C PRO A 1193 66.10 12.12 -19.18
N GLN A 1194 66.24 12.06 -20.52
CA GLN A 1194 66.33 13.27 -21.32
C GLN A 1194 65.84 13.09 -22.76
N ALA A 1195 65.59 14.21 -23.44
CA ALA A 1195 65.55 14.27 -24.89
C ALA A 1195 66.68 15.19 -25.39
N GLU A 1196 67.49 14.68 -26.32
CA GLU A 1196 68.59 15.38 -26.96
C GLU A 1196 68.08 16.12 -28.22
N LEU A 1197 68.51 17.37 -28.38
CA LEU A 1197 68.22 18.23 -29.52
C LEU A 1197 69.45 18.30 -30.44
N ARG A 1198 69.41 17.63 -31.59
CA ARG A 1198 70.49 17.64 -32.58
C ARG A 1198 70.17 18.63 -33.70
N LEU A 1199 70.98 19.68 -33.84
CA LEU A 1199 70.85 20.66 -34.91
C LEU A 1199 71.77 20.30 -36.08
N ALA A 1200 71.25 20.36 -37.30
CA ALA A 1200 72.02 20.17 -38.53
C ALA A 1200 71.63 21.22 -39.58
N PRO A 1201 72.52 21.58 -40.53
CA PRO A 1201 72.12 22.35 -41.71
C PRO A 1201 71.21 21.51 -42.61
N ARG A 1202 70.27 22.17 -43.29
CA ARG A 1202 69.27 21.56 -44.18
C ARG A 1202 69.86 20.95 -45.44
#